data_AF-A0A0S6VXF2-F1
#
_entry.id   AF-A0A0S6VXF2-F1
#
_cell.length_a   1.000
_cell.length_b   1.000
_cell.length_c   1.000
_cell.angle_alpha   90.00
_cell.angle_beta   90.00
_cell.angle_gamma   90.00
#
_symmetry.space_group_name_H-M   'P 1'
#
loop_
_entity.id
_entity.type
_entity.pdbx_description
1 polymer ?
#
loop_
_entity_poly.entity_id
_entity_poly.type
_entity_poly.pdbx_seq_one_letter_code
_entity_poly.pdbx_strand_id
1 'polypeptide(L)'
;MNTHSRIKVLFSNLHDELLSDKPDAEYKIAALLYLLITDLQYTPEFPPDLPADSGGRFLSAQMIKGYDILVLGAPTKDLNWKEYRAIRKFLKQGGGLLLLCNSNMLMDARPYIEGLAAKLGIELYEYHNRQPENIDIFFPHALTVKVTRLQVSNIAIVTPTAEACPVAYVEITPEPECIRETVAACLDLRNRPNSGNGRIAVIGDVAFCSDEFIECEHNKQFIRNIFEWLACRNPLDIKPFTVTETVHLGDTGQTKITLHHSNPEAEPYVECILESDQEAIIGSPRRGQTIRAGKPVSVGWQVTPQNLGKQGLQCVIRIEKKQWSRFKLLPDMHCLAPGYLTLEILDIQGKPKLSFEQKEPFTVKGIFHASSTIQSIPLMKLECYEGLAYGDPFSPEPGIWNLRAIEPGTHRITLSIPTTGQTVSALVTVKPSEHDRRTELYIAYVNPLDAEIAGRLKHTDERLCHDDVKNAGFEIVELDDYIEELYAEPSREWLKKMLIAVKREKKRDNKLINQLMTYFYPTYQSHYKQALIPYDPDLVSDLSRIYPAQRKHLEFNFLGSEETDDINIKQHIAAYLLHEKYGHGFFYTQTRLGRQVANIERLASSEKTEYQKVFEFIRDSSIVVNEGFAAWLEITFLKQLTDPELRQVADQRHKFLILEATGFLQKPIYREFFRKFPPHYDSQYREGFEYLDFIAKNYNVRCAVEAFMIATRVNLGIPENVSAVGFEFDKNRLEEFKAFFQKDDKSLEEESLKWLSHKRLRQITDILNKFRAELELPIRRQYCLPTIDENTEQLKVLITNDLKGRRILR
;
A
#
# COMPACT_ATOMS: atom_id res chain seq x y z
N MET A 1 18.78 -44.71 31.06
CA MET A 1 18.54 -43.30 31.43
C MET A 1 19.50 -42.44 30.62
N ASN A 2 19.08 -41.98 29.43
CA ASN A 2 19.86 -40.99 28.67
C ASN A 2 19.65 -39.63 29.32
N THR A 3 20.73 -38.97 29.70
CA THR A 3 20.73 -37.57 30.12
C THR A 3 20.19 -36.73 28.97
N HIS A 4 18.91 -36.32 29.04
CA HIS A 4 18.38 -35.35 28.09
C HIS A 4 19.21 -34.06 28.22
N SER A 5 20.05 -33.78 27.23
CA SER A 5 20.70 -32.48 27.09
C SER A 5 19.61 -31.40 27.12
N ARG A 6 19.80 -30.37 27.95
CA ARG A 6 18.89 -29.21 27.96
C ARG A 6 18.87 -28.60 26.56
N ILE A 7 17.68 -28.28 26.06
CA ILE A 7 17.49 -27.62 24.77
C ILE A 7 18.08 -26.22 24.85
N LYS A 8 18.88 -25.83 23.87
CA LYS A 8 19.49 -24.50 23.79
C LYS A 8 18.81 -23.65 22.72
N VAL A 9 18.41 -22.44 23.08
CA VAL A 9 17.72 -21.49 22.21
C VAL A 9 18.61 -20.27 22.00
N LEU A 10 18.98 -19.98 20.76
CA LEU A 10 19.75 -18.79 20.40
C LEU A 10 18.80 -17.68 19.92
N PHE A 11 18.79 -16.56 20.62
CA PHE A 11 18.15 -15.32 20.16
C PHE A 11 19.19 -14.46 19.43
N SER A 12 18.99 -14.23 18.13
CA SER A 12 19.90 -13.38 17.35
C SER A 12 19.69 -11.90 17.66
N ASN A 13 20.79 -11.17 17.80
CA ASN A 13 20.84 -9.70 17.97
C ASN A 13 21.79 -9.02 16.96
N LEU A 14 22.15 -9.74 15.89
CA LEU A 14 23.20 -9.36 14.94
C LEU A 14 22.68 -8.46 13.80
N HIS A 15 21.37 -8.42 13.57
CA HIS A 15 20.72 -7.73 12.46
C HIS A 15 19.77 -6.63 12.94
N ASP A 16 20.03 -6.10 14.14
CA ASP A 16 19.16 -5.14 14.82
C ASP A 16 17.71 -5.61 14.86
N GLU A 17 17.55 -6.86 15.33
CA GLU A 17 16.28 -7.50 15.58
C GLU A 17 15.41 -6.63 16.51
N LEU A 18 14.16 -6.39 16.08
CA LEU A 18 13.20 -5.61 16.87
C LEU A 18 12.89 -6.29 18.21
N LEU A 19 12.90 -7.63 18.23
CA LEU A 19 12.86 -8.43 19.46
C LEU A 19 14.28 -8.77 19.91
N SER A 20 14.83 -8.02 20.87
CA SER A 20 16.18 -8.24 21.41
C SER A 20 16.28 -7.96 22.91
N ASP A 21 17.39 -8.36 23.53
CA ASP A 21 17.70 -8.08 24.95
C ASP A 21 18.31 -6.68 25.16
N LYS A 22 18.49 -5.89 24.10
CA LYS A 22 19.12 -4.57 24.17
C LYS A 22 18.20 -3.56 24.89
N PRO A 23 18.76 -2.60 25.65
CA PRO A 23 17.97 -1.61 26.38
C PRO A 23 17.09 -0.69 25.52
N ASP A 24 17.49 -0.48 24.27
CA ASP A 24 16.92 0.42 23.27
C ASP A 24 16.06 -0.29 22.20
N ALA A 25 15.86 -1.61 22.32
CA ALA A 25 15.02 -2.37 21.40
C ALA A 25 13.55 -1.91 21.43
N GLU A 26 12.90 -1.89 20.27
CA GLU A 26 11.46 -1.57 20.14
C GLU A 26 10.62 -2.58 20.93
N TYR A 27 10.95 -3.87 20.83
CA TYR A 27 10.40 -4.93 21.65
C TYR A 27 11.52 -5.58 22.45
N LYS A 28 11.55 -5.31 23.76
CA LYS A 28 12.45 -6.06 24.64
C LYS A 28 12.02 -7.52 24.66
N ILE A 29 12.99 -8.44 24.60
CA ILE A 29 12.75 -9.83 24.94
C ILE A 29 12.19 -9.83 26.35
N ALA A 30 10.91 -10.18 26.39
CA ALA A 30 10.09 -10.18 27.57
C ALA A 30 10.79 -10.98 28.68
N ALA A 31 10.87 -10.41 29.89
CA ALA A 31 11.26 -11.19 31.06
C ALA A 31 10.37 -12.44 31.17
N LEU A 32 9.12 -12.31 30.76
CA LEU A 32 8.14 -13.39 30.70
C LEU A 32 8.44 -14.43 29.61
N LEU A 33 8.99 -14.04 28.46
CA LEU A 33 9.43 -15.01 27.43
C LEU A 33 10.64 -15.82 27.93
N TYR A 34 11.59 -15.17 28.60
CA TYR A 34 12.73 -15.84 29.22
C TYR A 34 12.26 -16.84 30.29
N LEU A 35 11.33 -16.43 31.15
CA LEU A 35 10.73 -17.29 32.18
C LEU A 35 10.00 -18.48 31.54
N LEU A 36 9.18 -18.25 30.50
CA LEU A 36 8.48 -19.30 29.78
C LEU A 36 9.43 -20.35 29.19
N ILE A 37 10.53 -19.92 28.57
CA ILE A 37 11.53 -20.82 28.00
C ILE A 37 12.25 -21.60 29.09
N THR A 38 12.55 -20.95 30.22
CA THR A 38 13.15 -21.59 31.38
C THR A 38 12.20 -22.61 32.03
N ASP A 39 10.90 -22.32 32.09
CA ASP A 39 9.85 -23.23 32.57
C ASP A 39 9.73 -24.50 31.70
N LEU A 40 10.03 -24.38 30.40
CA LEU A 40 10.16 -25.52 29.48
C LEU A 40 11.46 -26.31 29.67
N GLN A 41 12.30 -25.91 30.62
CA GLN A 41 13.64 -26.45 30.89
C GLN A 41 14.61 -26.24 29.73
N TYR A 42 14.43 -25.16 28.97
CA TYR A 42 15.32 -24.77 27.88
C TYR A 42 16.29 -23.70 28.39
N THR A 43 17.42 -23.53 27.70
CA THR A 43 18.45 -22.55 28.03
C THR A 43 18.48 -21.49 26.94
N PRO A 44 17.86 -20.31 27.15
CA PRO A 44 18.01 -19.19 26.24
C PRO A 44 19.42 -18.61 26.34
N GLU A 45 20.04 -18.33 25.21
CA GLU A 45 21.35 -17.70 25.10
C GLU A 45 21.33 -16.62 24.02
N PHE A 46 22.26 -15.67 24.16
CA PHE A 46 22.48 -14.58 23.22
C PHE A 46 23.89 -14.70 22.63
N PRO A 47 24.10 -14.25 21.38
CA PRO A 47 25.45 -14.18 20.84
C PRO A 47 26.29 -13.24 21.72
N PRO A 48 27.55 -13.59 22.02
CA PRO A 48 28.42 -12.77 22.87
C PRO A 48 28.63 -11.39 22.25
N ASP A 49 28.73 -10.36 23.09
CA ASP A 49 29.05 -8.99 22.67
C ASP A 49 30.40 -8.95 21.95
N LEU A 50 30.37 -8.84 20.62
CA LEU A 50 31.56 -8.67 19.80
C LEU A 50 31.85 -7.17 19.62
N PRO A 51 33.13 -6.74 19.81
CA PRO A 51 33.52 -5.34 19.66
C PRO A 51 33.20 -4.81 18.26
N ALA A 52 32.80 -3.55 18.17
CA ALA A 52 32.32 -2.91 16.94
C ALA A 52 33.31 -2.94 15.76
N ASP A 53 34.60 -3.13 16.05
CA ASP A 53 35.69 -3.01 15.09
C ASP A 53 36.04 -4.32 14.36
N SER A 54 35.43 -5.45 14.75
CA SER A 54 35.59 -6.71 14.01
C SER A 54 34.64 -6.74 12.81
N GLY A 55 35.17 -6.50 11.61
CA GLY A 55 34.42 -6.39 10.35
C GLY A 55 33.24 -7.37 10.21
N GLY A 56 32.03 -6.82 10.33
CA GLY A 56 30.75 -7.50 10.08
C GLY A 56 30.36 -8.53 11.15
N ARG A 57 29.37 -8.18 11.97
CA ARG A 57 28.64 -9.12 12.84
C ARG A 57 27.84 -10.08 11.97
N PHE A 58 28.30 -11.33 11.80
CA PHE A 58 27.61 -12.31 10.96
C PHE A 58 27.25 -13.60 11.70
N LEU A 59 26.06 -14.13 11.42
CA LEU A 59 25.57 -15.41 11.94
C LEU A 59 26.28 -16.59 11.25
N SER A 60 27.35 -17.09 11.88
CA SER A 60 28.16 -18.18 11.32
C SER A 60 27.64 -19.58 11.69
N ALA A 61 27.92 -20.57 10.84
CA ALA A 61 27.58 -21.96 11.10
C ALA A 61 28.24 -22.54 12.38
N GLN A 62 29.37 -21.96 12.81
CA GLN A 62 30.06 -22.35 14.03
C GLN A 62 29.38 -21.75 15.28
N MET A 63 28.85 -20.53 15.15
CA MET A 63 28.12 -19.86 16.23
C MET A 63 26.81 -20.58 16.55
N ILE A 64 26.02 -20.93 15.53
CA ILE A 64 24.76 -21.65 15.70
C ILE A 64 24.95 -23.15 16.02
N LYS A 65 26.19 -23.66 16.01
CA LYS A 65 26.47 -25.07 16.27
C LYS A 65 26.27 -25.40 17.75
N GLY A 66 25.42 -26.38 18.04
CA GLY A 66 25.12 -26.82 19.40
C GLY A 66 23.89 -26.14 20.02
N TYR A 67 23.23 -25.25 19.27
CA TYR A 67 21.87 -24.82 19.56
C TYR A 67 20.86 -25.76 18.91
N ASP A 68 19.67 -25.82 19.48
CA ASP A 68 18.55 -26.61 18.95
C ASP A 68 17.54 -25.71 18.24
N ILE A 69 17.37 -24.47 18.72
CA ILE A 69 16.46 -23.48 18.15
C ILE A 69 17.19 -22.17 17.90
N LEU A 70 16.96 -21.57 16.73
CA LEU A 70 17.36 -20.23 16.37
C LEU A 70 16.12 -19.33 16.25
N VAL A 71 16.14 -18.16 16.89
CA VAL A 71 15.10 -17.15 16.81
C VAL A 71 15.63 -15.92 16.07
N LEU A 72 14.97 -15.54 14.98
CA LEU A 72 15.18 -14.30 14.24
C LEU A 72 13.97 -13.39 14.49
N GLY A 73 14.12 -12.47 15.44
CA GLY A 73 13.04 -11.64 15.97
C GLY A 73 12.81 -10.35 15.19
N ALA A 74 12.27 -10.44 13.97
CA ALA A 74 12.08 -9.30 13.05
C ALA A 74 13.40 -8.52 12.79
N PRO A 75 14.38 -9.13 12.09
CA PRO A 75 15.64 -8.48 11.72
C PRO A 75 15.42 -7.28 10.80
N THR A 76 16.03 -6.14 11.12
CA THR A 76 15.93 -4.90 10.31
C THR A 76 17.09 -4.70 9.32
N LYS A 77 18.05 -5.64 9.29
CA LYS A 77 19.18 -5.69 8.36
C LYS A 77 19.18 -6.97 7.53
N ASP A 78 19.68 -6.87 6.29
CA ASP A 78 19.80 -8.01 5.37
C ASP A 78 20.72 -9.10 5.92
N LEU A 79 20.29 -10.36 5.76
CA LEU A 79 21.18 -11.51 5.90
C LEU A 79 21.97 -11.73 4.61
N ASN A 80 23.28 -11.89 4.74
CA ASN A 80 24.12 -12.22 3.59
C ASN A 80 24.03 -13.71 3.23
N TRP A 81 24.58 -14.06 2.06
CA TRP A 81 24.55 -15.43 1.55
C TRP A 81 25.28 -16.47 2.43
N LYS A 82 26.32 -16.08 3.18
CA LYS A 82 27.01 -16.99 4.11
C LYS A 82 26.12 -17.33 5.30
N GLU A 83 25.35 -16.38 5.79
CA GLU A 83 24.40 -16.55 6.89
C GLU A 83 23.23 -17.43 6.47
N TYR A 84 22.67 -17.18 5.28
CA TYR A 84 21.69 -18.08 4.68
C TYR A 84 22.19 -19.53 4.61
N ARG A 85 23.43 -19.74 4.14
CA ARG A 85 24.03 -21.08 4.09
C ARG A 85 24.19 -21.70 5.49
N ALA A 86 24.53 -20.89 6.50
CA ALA A 86 24.62 -21.34 7.89
C ALA A 86 23.26 -21.80 8.41
N ILE A 87 22.21 -20.99 8.26
CA ILE A 87 20.83 -21.32 8.66
C ILE A 87 20.36 -22.58 7.94
N ARG A 88 20.57 -22.69 6.62
CA ARG A 88 20.18 -23.88 5.86
C ARG A 88 20.92 -25.14 6.35
N LYS A 89 22.19 -25.03 6.71
CA LYS A 89 22.96 -26.15 7.27
C LYS A 89 22.42 -26.57 8.64
N PHE A 90 22.09 -25.60 9.49
CA PHE A 90 21.47 -25.81 10.79
C PHE A 90 20.12 -26.53 10.67
N LEU A 91 19.24 -26.07 9.77
CA LEU A 91 17.97 -26.74 9.45
C LEU A 91 18.19 -28.16 8.90
N LYS A 92 19.20 -28.37 8.05
CA LYS A 92 19.55 -29.71 7.56
C LYS A 92 19.95 -30.67 8.68
N GLN A 93 20.57 -30.15 9.74
CA GLN A 93 21.01 -30.91 10.89
C GLN A 93 19.92 -31.16 11.94
N GLY A 94 18.68 -30.70 11.70
CA GLY A 94 17.56 -30.91 12.61
C GLY A 94 17.20 -29.70 13.48
N GLY A 95 17.86 -28.56 13.29
CA GLY A 95 17.56 -27.34 14.03
C GLY A 95 16.16 -26.78 13.76
N GLY A 96 15.58 -26.12 14.75
CA GLY A 96 14.33 -25.37 14.65
C GLY A 96 14.57 -23.88 14.40
N LEU A 97 13.85 -23.27 13.45
CA LEU A 97 13.91 -21.83 13.16
C LEU A 97 12.56 -21.18 13.49
N LEU A 98 12.58 -20.17 14.36
CA LEU A 98 11.48 -19.22 14.52
C LEU A 98 11.84 -17.92 13.80
N LEU A 99 10.99 -17.53 12.85
CA LEU A 99 11.08 -16.28 12.12
C LEU A 99 9.90 -15.40 12.50
N LEU A 100 10.16 -14.23 13.05
CA LEU A 100 9.13 -13.23 13.35
C LEU A 100 9.25 -12.07 12.37
N CYS A 101 8.13 -11.48 11.98
CA CYS A 101 8.06 -10.25 11.20
C CYS A 101 6.89 -9.37 11.68
N ASN A 102 6.76 -8.16 11.12
CA ASN A 102 5.63 -7.27 11.32
C ASN A 102 5.41 -6.42 10.05
N SER A 103 4.26 -5.74 9.94
CA SER A 103 3.94 -4.87 8.79
C SER A 103 5.01 -3.79 8.56
N ASN A 104 5.48 -3.15 9.63
CA ASN A 104 6.39 -2.00 9.55
C ASN A 104 7.73 -2.34 8.90
N MET A 105 8.27 -3.52 9.19
CA MET A 105 9.52 -4.00 8.59
C MET A 105 9.41 -4.21 7.07
N LEU A 106 8.19 -4.41 6.54
CA LEU A 106 7.92 -4.67 5.13
C LEU A 106 7.49 -3.40 4.35
N MET A 107 7.26 -2.27 5.04
CA MET A 107 6.91 -0.99 4.39
C MET A 107 8.06 -0.37 3.60
N ASP A 108 9.30 -0.62 4.02
CA ASP A 108 10.48 -0.14 3.32
C ASP A 108 10.80 -1.12 2.18
N ALA A 109 10.98 -0.63 0.95
CA ALA A 109 11.35 -1.41 -0.25
C ALA A 109 12.77 -2.03 -0.19
N ARG A 110 13.15 -2.61 0.93
CA ARG A 110 14.44 -3.24 1.20
C ARG A 110 14.21 -4.69 1.68
N PRO A 111 14.84 -5.69 1.02
CA PRO A 111 14.46 -7.10 1.12
C PRO A 111 15.07 -7.84 2.34
N TYR A 112 14.94 -7.29 3.55
CA TYR A 112 15.71 -7.73 4.73
C TYR A 112 15.57 -9.22 5.08
N ILE A 113 14.34 -9.73 5.00
CA ILE A 113 14.01 -11.11 5.39
C ILE A 113 13.31 -11.89 4.28
N GLU A 114 12.76 -11.19 3.29
CA GLU A 114 12.03 -11.76 2.16
C GLU A 114 12.92 -12.74 1.39
N GLY A 115 14.20 -12.39 1.20
CA GLY A 115 15.16 -13.25 0.53
C GLY A 115 15.47 -14.56 1.26
N LEU A 116 15.36 -14.59 2.60
CA LEU A 116 15.49 -15.82 3.40
C LEU A 116 14.18 -16.61 3.35
N ALA A 117 13.05 -15.97 3.65
CA ALA A 117 11.74 -16.59 3.68
C ALA A 117 11.40 -17.24 2.33
N ALA A 118 11.60 -16.53 1.22
CA ALA A 118 11.28 -17.03 -0.12
C ALA A 118 12.09 -18.29 -0.47
N LYS A 119 13.38 -18.32 -0.09
CA LYS A 119 14.24 -19.50 -0.26
C LYS A 119 13.85 -20.68 0.63
N LEU A 120 13.12 -20.42 1.71
CA LEU A 120 12.51 -21.42 2.59
C LEU A 120 11.09 -21.79 2.15
N GLY A 121 10.57 -21.19 1.09
CA GLY A 121 9.24 -21.45 0.54
C GLY A 121 8.12 -20.69 1.26
N ILE A 122 8.40 -19.48 1.74
CA ILE A 122 7.43 -18.61 2.40
C ILE A 122 7.62 -17.19 1.87
N GLU A 123 6.57 -16.56 1.37
CA GLU A 123 6.61 -15.15 0.96
C GLU A 123 6.02 -14.28 2.06
N LEU A 124 6.56 -13.08 2.21
CA LEU A 124 6.14 -12.12 3.22
C LEU A 124 5.63 -10.87 2.52
N TYR A 125 4.50 -10.35 2.97
CA TYR A 125 3.87 -9.16 2.41
C TYR A 125 3.43 -8.22 3.52
N GLU A 126 3.47 -6.93 3.25
CA GLU A 126 2.83 -5.94 4.11
C GLU A 126 1.32 -6.24 4.20
N TYR A 127 0.77 -6.24 5.43
CA TYR A 127 -0.67 -6.22 5.60
C TYR A 127 -1.18 -4.80 5.40
N HIS A 128 -1.99 -4.60 4.37
CA HIS A 128 -2.47 -3.29 3.94
C HIS A 128 -3.87 -2.93 4.47
N ASN A 129 -4.55 -3.84 5.16
CA ASN A 129 -5.87 -3.56 5.74
C ASN A 129 -5.74 -3.11 7.20
N ARG A 130 -6.83 -2.59 7.78
CA ARG A 130 -6.89 -2.32 9.22
C ARG A 130 -6.39 -3.50 10.05
N GLN A 131 -5.35 -3.25 10.83
CA GLN A 131 -4.76 -4.23 11.75
C GLN A 131 -5.83 -4.82 12.69
N PRO A 132 -6.03 -6.15 12.70
CA PRO A 132 -6.92 -6.80 13.65
C PRO A 132 -6.32 -6.72 15.05
N GLU A 133 -7.17 -6.53 16.07
CA GLU A 133 -6.73 -6.60 17.47
C GLU A 133 -6.52 -8.05 17.93
N ASN A 134 -7.28 -8.97 17.32
CA ASN A 134 -7.26 -10.38 17.68
C ASN A 134 -7.36 -11.27 16.47
N ILE A 135 -6.83 -12.48 16.62
CA ILE A 135 -6.95 -13.58 15.68
C ILE A 135 -7.70 -14.71 16.37
N ASP A 136 -8.76 -15.19 15.74
CA ASP A 136 -9.65 -16.24 16.23
C ASP A 136 -9.79 -17.41 15.25
N ILE A 137 -9.28 -17.25 14.02
CA ILE A 137 -9.31 -18.27 12.97
C ILE A 137 -7.98 -19.03 12.95
N PHE A 138 -8.01 -20.26 13.43
CA PHE A 138 -6.84 -21.13 13.53
C PHE A 138 -7.01 -22.38 12.70
N PHE A 139 -5.95 -22.75 11.99
CA PHE A 139 -5.85 -24.04 11.37
C PHE A 139 -5.55 -25.11 12.44
N PRO A 140 -6.18 -26.30 12.42
CA PRO A 140 -5.85 -27.36 13.37
C PRO A 140 -4.41 -27.86 13.18
N HIS A 141 -3.54 -27.51 14.12
CA HIS A 141 -2.13 -27.89 14.09
C HIS A 141 -1.60 -28.04 15.53
N ALA A 142 -0.43 -28.69 15.69
CA ALA A 142 0.22 -28.82 17.00
C ALA A 142 0.48 -27.44 17.66
N LEU A 143 0.67 -26.40 16.84
CA LEU A 143 0.87 -25.03 17.29
C LEU A 143 -0.39 -24.41 17.91
N THR A 144 -1.59 -24.80 17.47
CA THR A 144 -2.86 -24.16 17.86
C THR A 144 -3.62 -24.95 18.92
N VAL A 145 -2.99 -25.97 19.52
CA VAL A 145 -3.60 -26.76 20.60
C VAL A 145 -3.96 -25.85 21.77
N LYS A 146 -5.26 -25.85 22.13
CA LYS A 146 -5.85 -25.00 23.18
C LYS A 146 -5.72 -23.49 22.93
N VAL A 147 -5.48 -23.07 21.70
CA VAL A 147 -5.47 -21.66 21.29
C VAL A 147 -6.79 -21.39 20.59
N THR A 148 -7.59 -20.48 21.13
CA THR A 148 -8.85 -20.05 20.50
C THR A 148 -8.87 -18.57 20.17
N ARG A 149 -7.86 -17.82 20.65
CA ARG A 149 -7.74 -16.39 20.42
C ARG A 149 -6.29 -15.95 20.69
N LEU A 150 -5.74 -15.13 19.82
CA LEU A 150 -4.47 -14.44 20.02
C LEU A 150 -4.70 -12.94 19.96
N GLN A 151 -4.07 -12.19 20.85
CA GLN A 151 -4.02 -10.74 20.73
C GLN A 151 -2.79 -10.36 19.90
N VAL A 152 -2.98 -9.52 18.89
CA VAL A 152 -1.93 -9.11 17.94
C VAL A 152 -1.90 -7.59 17.80
N SER A 153 -0.85 -7.07 17.16
CA SER A 153 -0.71 -5.63 16.93
C SER A 153 -0.45 -5.28 15.46
N ASN A 154 0.77 -5.50 14.96
CA ASN A 154 1.19 -5.06 13.62
C ASN A 154 1.50 -6.28 12.75
N ILE A 155 0.46 -6.97 12.31
CA ILE A 155 0.61 -8.20 11.53
C ILE A 155 1.16 -7.94 10.13
N ALA A 156 1.95 -8.88 9.63
CA ALA A 156 2.34 -9.06 8.25
C ALA A 156 1.68 -10.32 7.69
N ILE A 157 1.54 -10.37 6.37
CA ILE A 157 1.01 -11.54 5.67
C ILE A 157 2.14 -12.50 5.37
N VAL A 158 1.88 -13.76 5.65
CA VAL A 158 2.77 -14.90 5.46
C VAL A 158 2.12 -15.81 4.44
N THR A 159 2.57 -15.77 3.19
CA THR A 159 2.02 -16.61 2.12
C THR A 159 2.84 -17.90 2.02
N PRO A 160 2.31 -19.04 2.51
CA PRO A 160 3.01 -20.32 2.44
C PRO A 160 3.05 -20.83 0.99
N THR A 161 4.17 -21.42 0.57
CA THR A 161 4.15 -22.33 -0.60
C THR A 161 3.31 -23.58 -0.29
N ALA A 162 2.97 -24.36 -1.32
CA ALA A 162 2.14 -25.58 -1.19
C ALA A 162 2.63 -26.61 -0.16
N GLU A 163 3.90 -26.53 0.24
CA GLU A 163 4.51 -27.45 1.20
C GLU A 163 4.52 -26.92 2.65
N ALA A 164 4.26 -25.64 2.87
CA ALA A 164 4.12 -25.04 4.20
C ALA A 164 2.64 -25.09 4.64
N CYS A 165 2.42 -25.31 5.94
CA CYS A 165 1.09 -25.36 6.52
C CYS A 165 0.73 -23.98 7.09
N PRO A 166 -0.34 -23.32 6.62
CA PRO A 166 -0.90 -22.17 7.33
C PRO A 166 -1.44 -22.61 8.70
N VAL A 167 -1.37 -21.70 9.67
CA VAL A 167 -1.65 -21.99 11.10
C VAL A 167 -2.66 -21.00 11.68
N ALA A 168 -2.63 -19.75 11.26
CA ALA A 168 -3.57 -18.72 11.69
C ALA A 168 -3.90 -17.78 10.53
N TYR A 169 -5.13 -17.28 10.52
CA TYR A 169 -5.67 -16.44 9.45
C TYR A 169 -6.37 -15.21 9.99
N VAL A 170 -6.45 -14.19 9.14
CA VAL A 170 -7.31 -13.02 9.34
C VAL A 170 -8.33 -12.95 8.23
N GLU A 171 -9.56 -12.59 8.58
CA GLU A 171 -10.66 -12.41 7.63
C GLU A 171 -10.73 -10.95 7.19
N ILE A 172 -10.69 -10.73 5.89
CA ILE A 172 -10.67 -9.38 5.28
C ILE A 172 -12.09 -8.92 4.95
N THR A 173 -12.93 -9.83 4.46
CA THR A 173 -14.32 -9.56 4.07
C THR A 173 -15.27 -10.51 4.78
N PRO A 174 -16.44 -10.05 5.23
CA PRO A 174 -17.46 -10.94 5.76
C PRO A 174 -18.01 -11.87 4.67
N GLU A 175 -18.61 -12.99 5.06
CA GLU A 175 -19.34 -13.91 4.16
C GLU A 175 -20.30 -13.16 3.21
N PRO A 176 -20.47 -13.59 1.95
CA PRO A 176 -20.07 -14.88 1.37
C PRO A 176 -18.71 -14.91 0.65
N GLU A 177 -18.02 -13.78 0.47
CA GLU A 177 -16.74 -13.72 -0.27
C GLU A 177 -15.49 -14.00 0.58
N CYS A 178 -15.68 -14.31 1.87
CA CYS A 178 -14.68 -14.53 2.93
C CYS A 178 -13.23 -14.69 2.42
N ILE A 179 -12.53 -13.58 2.21
CA ILE A 179 -11.12 -13.59 1.83
C ILE A 179 -10.31 -13.73 3.11
N ARG A 180 -9.52 -14.80 3.20
CA ARG A 180 -8.64 -15.09 4.34
C ARG A 180 -7.18 -14.89 3.95
N GLU A 181 -6.47 -14.13 4.77
CA GLU A 181 -5.03 -13.97 4.65
C GLU A 181 -4.31 -14.70 5.77
N THR A 182 -3.20 -15.37 5.42
CA THR A 182 -2.43 -16.15 6.39
C THR A 182 -1.46 -15.23 7.13
N VAL A 183 -1.44 -15.31 8.46
CA VAL A 183 -0.54 -14.52 9.32
C VAL A 183 0.50 -15.38 10.03
N ALA A 184 0.32 -16.69 10.06
CA ALA A 184 1.26 -17.63 10.66
C ALA A 184 1.31 -18.89 9.82
N ALA A 185 2.52 -19.38 9.55
CA ALA A 185 2.75 -20.62 8.81
C ALA A 185 3.88 -21.42 9.44
N CYS A 186 3.89 -22.72 9.20
CA CYS A 186 4.98 -23.59 9.63
C CYS A 186 5.36 -24.60 8.55
N LEU A 187 6.61 -25.06 8.58
CA LEU A 187 7.16 -26.01 7.62
C LEU A 187 7.98 -27.09 8.33
N ASP A 188 7.67 -28.36 8.07
CA ASP A 188 8.40 -29.52 8.59
C ASP A 188 9.23 -30.17 7.48
N LEU A 189 10.56 -29.97 7.53
CA LEU A 189 11.48 -30.40 6.47
C LEU A 189 11.75 -31.91 6.49
N ARG A 190 11.47 -32.61 7.59
CA ARG A 190 11.72 -34.06 7.75
C ARG A 190 10.98 -34.91 6.73
N ASN A 191 9.88 -34.39 6.19
CA ASN A 191 9.06 -35.09 5.20
C ASN A 191 9.52 -34.85 3.76
N ARG A 192 10.60 -34.08 3.53
CA ARG A 192 11.06 -33.73 2.19
C ARG A 192 12.34 -34.51 1.81
N PRO A 193 12.40 -35.08 0.60
CA PRO A 193 13.64 -35.66 0.09
C PRO A 193 14.75 -34.59 0.01
N ASN A 194 15.92 -34.85 0.59
CA ASN A 194 17.12 -34.00 0.49
C ASN A 194 17.07 -32.60 1.15
N SER A 195 16.01 -32.26 1.90
CA SER A 195 15.80 -30.91 2.43
C SER A 195 16.26 -30.70 3.88
N GLY A 196 16.43 -31.78 4.65
CA GLY A 196 16.89 -31.71 6.04
C GLY A 196 15.92 -32.33 7.04
N ASN A 197 16.27 -32.25 8.33
CA ASN A 197 15.43 -32.76 9.43
C ASN A 197 14.84 -31.66 10.33
N GLY A 198 14.97 -30.39 9.94
CA GLY A 198 14.57 -29.24 10.75
C GLY A 198 13.10 -28.84 10.63
N ARG A 199 12.69 -27.87 11.45
CA ARG A 199 11.35 -27.29 11.48
C ARG A 199 11.43 -25.76 11.43
N ILE A 200 10.45 -25.13 10.81
CA ILE A 200 10.39 -23.67 10.64
C ILE A 200 9.00 -23.19 11.05
N ALA A 201 8.93 -22.16 11.87
CA ALA A 201 7.71 -21.41 12.16
C ALA A 201 7.93 -19.95 11.76
N VAL A 202 6.98 -19.38 11.02
CA VAL A 202 6.99 -17.98 10.59
C VAL A 202 5.72 -17.31 11.07
N ILE A 203 5.86 -16.25 11.85
CA ILE A 203 4.74 -15.51 12.45
C ILE A 203 4.83 -14.05 12.02
N GLY A 204 3.73 -13.56 11.46
CA GLY A 204 3.52 -12.20 10.97
C GLY A 204 3.43 -11.15 12.05
N ASP A 205 3.60 -11.47 13.33
CA ASP A 205 3.62 -10.50 14.41
C ASP A 205 4.78 -10.79 15.35
N VAL A 206 5.59 -9.79 15.64
CA VAL A 206 6.67 -9.87 16.62
C VAL A 206 6.18 -9.44 18.02
N ALA A 207 5.14 -8.61 18.09
CA ALA A 207 4.69 -7.97 19.32
C ALA A 207 4.10 -8.99 20.31
N PHE A 208 3.47 -10.07 19.83
CA PHE A 208 2.89 -11.10 20.73
C PHE A 208 3.92 -11.79 21.65
N CYS A 209 5.22 -11.70 21.33
CA CYS A 209 6.33 -12.19 22.15
C CYS A 209 6.84 -11.17 23.19
N SER A 210 6.30 -9.96 23.23
CA SER A 210 6.69 -8.90 24.17
C SER A 210 5.97 -9.04 25.53
N ASP A 211 6.49 -8.37 26.57
CA ASP A 211 5.92 -8.42 27.93
C ASP A 211 4.47 -7.89 27.96
N GLU A 212 4.12 -6.96 27.07
CA GLU A 212 2.78 -6.38 26.98
C GLU A 212 1.73 -7.40 26.49
N PHE A 213 2.11 -8.30 25.58
CA PHE A 213 1.15 -9.18 24.90
C PHE A 213 1.26 -10.65 25.30
N ILE A 214 2.36 -11.10 25.89
CA ILE A 214 2.60 -12.53 26.13
C ILE A 214 1.55 -13.18 27.05
N GLU A 215 1.08 -12.48 28.09
CA GLU A 215 0.04 -12.98 29.01
C GLU A 215 -1.38 -12.68 28.52
N CYS A 216 -1.55 -12.04 27.37
CA CYS A 216 -2.86 -11.76 26.81
C CYS A 216 -3.47 -12.97 26.09
N GLU A 217 -4.78 -13.16 26.27
CA GLU A 217 -5.56 -14.21 25.60
C GLU A 217 -4.86 -15.59 25.70
N HIS A 218 -4.52 -16.23 24.57
CA HIS A 218 -3.76 -17.48 24.54
C HIS A 218 -2.33 -17.33 23.98
N ASN A 219 -1.76 -16.13 23.96
CA ASN A 219 -0.43 -15.86 23.39
C ASN A 219 0.66 -16.75 24.02
N LYS A 220 0.74 -16.79 25.35
CA LYS A 220 1.67 -17.66 26.10
C LYS A 220 1.56 -19.14 25.71
N GLN A 221 0.35 -19.66 25.56
CA GLN A 221 0.12 -21.05 25.17
C GLN A 221 0.57 -21.30 23.73
N PHE A 222 0.33 -20.36 22.82
CA PHE A 222 0.76 -20.45 21.43
C PHE A 222 2.29 -20.44 21.31
N ILE A 223 2.97 -19.52 22.00
CA ILE A 223 4.44 -19.44 22.07
C ILE A 223 5.00 -20.75 22.62
N ARG A 224 4.44 -21.27 23.71
CA ARG A 224 4.83 -22.56 24.26
C ARG A 224 4.74 -23.68 23.22
N ASN A 225 3.62 -23.76 22.50
CA ASN A 225 3.43 -24.78 21.47
C ASN A 225 4.47 -24.63 20.34
N ILE A 226 4.84 -23.40 19.96
CA ILE A 226 5.89 -23.11 18.98
C ILE A 226 7.23 -23.67 19.44
N PHE A 227 7.68 -23.35 20.64
CA PHE A 227 8.98 -23.82 21.14
C PHE A 227 9.02 -25.34 21.32
N GLU A 228 7.97 -25.95 21.88
CA GLU A 228 7.86 -27.41 22.00
C GLU A 228 7.88 -28.09 20.63
N TRP A 229 7.23 -27.49 19.63
CA TRP A 229 7.24 -28.00 18.26
C TRP A 229 8.60 -27.79 17.59
N LEU A 230 9.24 -26.64 17.69
CA LEU A 230 10.57 -26.44 17.10
C LEU A 230 11.63 -27.37 17.73
N ALA A 231 11.51 -27.70 19.01
CA ALA A 231 12.36 -28.67 19.71
C ALA A 231 12.01 -30.15 19.43
N CYS A 232 11.00 -30.44 18.60
CA CYS A 232 10.48 -31.80 18.39
C CYS A 232 10.02 -32.52 19.68
N ARG A 233 9.57 -31.77 20.69
CA ARG A 233 9.08 -32.27 21.98
C ARG A 233 7.55 -32.39 22.05
N ASN A 234 6.83 -31.91 21.05
CA ASN A 234 5.39 -32.11 20.94
C ASN A 234 5.07 -33.62 20.82
N PRO A 235 4.04 -34.11 21.51
CA PRO A 235 3.75 -35.55 21.55
C PRO A 235 3.22 -36.07 20.21
N LEU A 236 2.49 -35.26 19.46
CA LEU A 236 1.97 -35.63 18.14
C LEU A 236 2.19 -34.52 17.13
N ASP A 237 2.63 -34.92 15.94
CA ASP A 237 2.55 -34.14 14.73
C ASP A 237 1.19 -34.39 14.07
N ILE A 238 0.48 -33.31 13.79
CA ILE A 238 -0.85 -33.35 13.20
C ILE A 238 -0.75 -32.78 11.80
N LYS A 239 -1.13 -33.58 10.81
CA LYS A 239 -1.31 -33.10 9.44
C LYS A 239 -2.68 -32.44 9.29
N PRO A 240 -2.85 -31.55 8.30
CA PRO A 240 -4.13 -30.97 7.91
C PRO A 240 -5.30 -31.95 7.97
N PHE A 241 -6.39 -31.51 8.59
CA PHE A 241 -7.66 -32.23 8.51
C PHE A 241 -8.16 -32.17 7.07
N THR A 242 -8.72 -33.28 6.61
CA THR A 242 -9.46 -33.36 5.36
C THR A 242 -10.93 -33.49 5.75
N VAL A 243 -11.72 -32.45 5.53
CA VAL A 243 -13.19 -32.48 5.70
C VAL A 243 -13.81 -32.33 4.32
N THR A 244 -14.83 -33.13 4.02
CA THR A 244 -15.67 -32.89 2.85
C THR A 244 -16.46 -31.59 3.07
N GLU A 245 -16.02 -30.52 2.39
CA GLU A 245 -16.55 -29.16 2.52
C GLU A 245 -18.05 -29.08 2.21
N THR A 246 -18.50 -29.81 1.18
CA THR A 246 -19.90 -29.81 0.75
C THR A 246 -20.43 -31.23 0.68
N VAL A 247 -21.54 -31.49 1.37
CA VAL A 247 -22.22 -32.79 1.35
C VAL A 247 -23.67 -32.54 0.97
N HIS A 248 -24.23 -33.30 0.04
CA HIS A 248 -25.65 -33.20 -0.24
C HIS A 248 -26.46 -33.90 0.85
N LEU A 249 -27.65 -33.40 1.12
CA LEU A 249 -28.55 -34.02 2.08
C LEU A 249 -28.77 -35.51 1.74
N GLY A 250 -28.50 -36.39 2.70
CA GLY A 250 -28.58 -37.84 2.54
C GLY A 250 -27.28 -38.53 2.09
N ASP A 251 -26.31 -37.77 1.56
CA ASP A 251 -24.98 -38.28 1.26
C ASP A 251 -24.08 -38.28 2.50
N THR A 252 -22.96 -38.99 2.39
CA THR A 252 -21.99 -39.12 3.47
C THR A 252 -20.67 -38.49 3.06
N GLY A 253 -20.23 -37.48 3.82
CA GLY A 253 -18.91 -36.88 3.69
C GLY A 253 -17.85 -37.64 4.49
N GLN A 254 -16.59 -37.46 4.12
CA GLN A 254 -15.46 -37.98 4.85
C GLN A 254 -14.75 -36.88 5.64
N THR A 255 -14.44 -37.19 6.89
CA THR A 255 -13.52 -36.38 7.70
C THR A 255 -12.33 -37.25 8.06
N LYS A 256 -11.10 -36.76 7.88
CA LYS A 256 -9.87 -37.51 8.11
C LYS A 256 -8.80 -36.64 8.76
N ILE A 257 -8.03 -37.24 9.64
CA ILE A 257 -6.81 -36.68 10.23
C ILE A 257 -5.67 -37.67 10.05
N THR A 258 -4.45 -37.16 9.81
CA THR A 258 -3.25 -37.97 9.84
C THR A 258 -2.36 -37.53 11.00
N LEU A 259 -1.99 -38.50 11.82
CA LEU A 259 -1.20 -38.32 13.03
C LEU A 259 0.15 -39.00 12.85
N HIS A 260 1.20 -38.35 13.35
CA HIS A 260 2.53 -38.92 13.39
C HIS A 260 3.13 -38.70 14.79
N HIS A 261 3.85 -39.69 15.31
CA HIS A 261 4.48 -39.58 16.61
C HIS A 261 5.89 -39.00 16.46
N SER A 262 6.21 -37.94 17.19
CA SER A 262 7.51 -37.27 17.09
C SER A 262 8.65 -38.12 17.64
N ASN A 263 8.37 -39.00 18.63
CA ASN A 263 9.36 -39.89 19.20
C ASN A 263 9.29 -41.28 18.53
N PRO A 264 10.34 -41.70 17.79
CA PRO A 264 10.34 -43.00 17.10
C PRO A 264 10.44 -44.20 18.05
N GLU A 265 10.74 -44.01 19.34
CA GLU A 265 10.88 -45.13 20.29
C GLU A 265 9.61 -45.43 21.09
N ALA A 266 8.63 -44.51 21.08
CA ALA A 266 7.39 -44.63 21.83
C ALA A 266 6.21 -44.95 20.91
N GLU A 267 5.37 -45.89 21.35
CA GLU A 267 4.16 -46.32 20.64
C GLU A 267 2.91 -45.94 21.43
N PRO A 268 2.53 -44.66 21.49
CA PRO A 268 1.39 -44.25 22.30
C PRO A 268 0.08 -44.75 21.70
N TYR A 269 -0.87 -45.05 22.58
CA TYR A 269 -2.26 -45.20 22.20
C TYR A 269 -2.91 -43.82 22.08
N VAL A 270 -3.44 -43.53 20.90
CA VAL A 270 -4.13 -42.27 20.60
C VAL A 270 -5.60 -42.56 20.33
N GLU A 271 -6.47 -41.75 20.90
CA GLU A 271 -7.91 -41.81 20.70
C GLU A 271 -8.43 -40.47 20.18
N CYS A 272 -9.18 -40.51 19.09
CA CYS A 272 -9.79 -39.35 18.46
C CYS A 272 -11.31 -39.46 18.55
N ILE A 273 -11.96 -38.34 18.88
CA ILE A 273 -13.42 -38.19 18.96
C ILE A 273 -13.82 -37.07 18.01
N LEU A 274 -14.80 -37.32 17.15
CA LEU A 274 -15.43 -36.33 16.28
C LEU A 274 -16.86 -36.06 16.76
N GLU A 275 -17.22 -34.78 16.87
CA GLU A 275 -18.54 -34.29 17.32
C GLU A 275 -19.12 -33.33 16.27
N SER A 276 -20.45 -33.24 16.21
CA SER A 276 -21.19 -32.28 15.36
C SER A 276 -22.14 -31.45 16.23
N ASP A 277 -22.29 -30.17 15.90
CA ASP A 277 -23.20 -29.23 16.56
C ASP A 277 -24.64 -29.21 15.96
N GLN A 278 -24.84 -29.82 14.79
CA GLN A 278 -26.11 -29.89 14.04
C GLN A 278 -26.65 -31.32 13.91
N GLU A 279 -26.29 -32.20 14.87
CA GLU A 279 -26.77 -33.58 14.96
C GLU A 279 -26.43 -34.46 13.72
N ALA A 280 -25.34 -34.16 13.00
CA ALA A 280 -24.91 -35.02 11.90
C ALA A 280 -24.61 -36.45 12.39
N ILE A 281 -25.02 -37.46 11.62
CA ILE A 281 -24.80 -38.87 11.97
C ILE A 281 -23.34 -39.23 11.68
N ILE A 282 -22.59 -39.66 12.70
CA ILE A 282 -21.19 -40.06 12.58
C ILE A 282 -21.08 -41.58 12.76
N GLY A 283 -20.70 -42.31 11.71
CA GLY A 283 -20.73 -43.78 11.70
C GLY A 283 -19.85 -44.49 12.75
N SER A 284 -18.87 -43.80 13.34
CA SER A 284 -18.11 -44.24 14.54
C SER A 284 -17.39 -43.04 15.16
N PRO A 285 -18.03 -42.26 16.06
CA PRO A 285 -17.50 -40.95 16.50
C PRO A 285 -16.18 -41.08 17.26
N ARG A 286 -15.99 -42.20 17.98
CA ARG A 286 -14.79 -42.49 18.77
C ARG A 286 -13.95 -43.57 18.10
N ARG A 287 -12.67 -43.28 17.84
CA ARG A 287 -11.71 -44.22 17.23
C ARG A 287 -10.39 -44.14 17.99
N GLY A 288 -9.74 -45.27 18.23
CA GLY A 288 -8.43 -45.27 18.88
C GLY A 288 -7.48 -46.32 18.32
N GLN A 289 -6.21 -45.95 18.24
CA GLN A 289 -5.16 -46.75 17.61
C GLN A 289 -3.80 -46.42 18.21
N THR A 290 -2.92 -47.42 18.26
CA THR A 290 -1.51 -47.24 18.61
C THR A 290 -0.74 -46.70 17.42
N ILE A 291 -0.01 -45.60 17.59
CA ILE A 291 0.87 -45.05 16.56
C ILE A 291 2.24 -45.72 16.68
N ARG A 292 2.57 -46.55 15.68
CA ARG A 292 3.86 -47.24 15.66
C ARG A 292 4.98 -46.31 15.20
N ALA A 293 6.18 -46.57 15.70
CA ALA A 293 7.41 -45.89 15.34
C ALA A 293 7.53 -45.60 13.82
N GLY A 294 7.66 -44.31 13.47
CA GLY A 294 7.93 -43.86 12.10
C GLY A 294 6.81 -44.12 11.08
N LYS A 295 5.61 -44.55 11.49
CA LYS A 295 4.47 -44.78 10.59
C LYS A 295 3.34 -43.80 10.90
N PRO A 296 2.91 -42.98 9.92
CA PRO A 296 1.74 -42.13 10.11
C PRO A 296 0.47 -43.00 10.27
N VAL A 297 -0.42 -42.57 11.14
CA VAL A 297 -1.72 -43.20 11.36
C VAL A 297 -2.81 -42.27 10.84
N SER A 298 -3.68 -42.80 9.99
CA SER A 298 -4.84 -42.10 9.48
C SER A 298 -6.09 -42.50 10.25
N VAL A 299 -6.76 -41.55 10.88
CA VAL A 299 -8.08 -41.74 11.50
C VAL A 299 -9.11 -41.02 10.66
N GLY A 300 -10.15 -41.72 10.22
CA GLY A 300 -11.22 -41.14 9.39
C GLY A 300 -12.60 -41.44 9.93
N TRP A 301 -13.58 -40.63 9.56
CA TRP A 301 -14.99 -40.73 9.92
C TRP A 301 -15.86 -40.53 8.69
N GLN A 302 -17.03 -41.17 8.73
CA GLN A 302 -18.13 -40.96 7.78
C GLN A 302 -19.15 -40.08 8.49
N VAL A 303 -19.51 -38.95 7.89
CA VAL A 303 -20.40 -37.92 8.46
C VAL A 303 -21.55 -37.68 7.51
N THR A 304 -22.79 -37.91 7.96
CA THR A 304 -24.01 -37.74 7.16
C THR A 304 -24.83 -36.59 7.75
N PRO A 305 -24.83 -35.40 7.13
CA PRO A 305 -25.64 -34.29 7.61
C PRO A 305 -27.13 -34.60 7.50
N GLN A 306 -27.90 -34.14 8.49
CA GLN A 306 -29.35 -34.39 8.56
C GLN A 306 -30.18 -33.15 8.21
N ASN A 307 -29.56 -31.97 8.22
CA ASN A 307 -30.22 -30.68 8.02
C ASN A 307 -29.49 -29.88 6.95
N LEU A 308 -30.24 -29.20 6.08
CA LEU A 308 -29.68 -28.25 5.12
C LEU A 308 -28.99 -27.08 5.85
N GLY A 309 -27.88 -26.57 5.30
CA GLY A 309 -27.09 -25.46 5.87
C GLY A 309 -25.74 -25.88 6.48
N LYS A 310 -25.06 -24.94 7.15
CA LYS A 310 -23.73 -25.11 7.76
C LYS A 310 -23.75 -26.12 8.92
N GLN A 311 -22.74 -26.99 8.96
CA GLN A 311 -22.52 -28.02 9.98
C GLN A 311 -21.13 -27.81 10.61
N GLY A 312 -21.09 -27.49 11.90
CA GLY A 312 -19.85 -27.38 12.67
C GLY A 312 -19.36 -28.74 13.15
N LEU A 313 -18.07 -29.01 12.94
CA LEU A 313 -17.42 -30.24 13.41
C LEU A 313 -16.29 -29.92 14.39
N GLN A 314 -16.15 -30.77 15.41
CA GLN A 314 -15.13 -30.63 16.45
C GLN A 314 -14.34 -31.94 16.62
N CYS A 315 -13.01 -31.86 16.74
CA CYS A 315 -12.18 -33.03 17.03
C CYS A 315 -11.44 -32.91 18.36
N VAL A 316 -11.49 -33.99 19.14
CA VAL A 316 -10.77 -34.14 20.40
C VAL A 316 -9.81 -35.32 20.31
N ILE A 317 -8.53 -35.10 20.59
CA ILE A 317 -7.48 -36.13 20.56
C ILE A 317 -6.96 -36.36 21.97
N ARG A 318 -6.92 -37.62 22.39
CA ARG A 318 -6.42 -38.07 23.69
C ARG A 318 -5.22 -38.99 23.52
N ILE A 319 -4.15 -38.72 24.26
CA ILE A 319 -2.93 -39.55 24.28
C ILE A 319 -2.85 -40.25 25.64
N GLU A 320 -2.71 -41.58 25.63
CA GLU A 320 -2.42 -42.42 26.81
C GLU A 320 -3.34 -42.16 28.04
N LYS A 321 -4.61 -41.82 27.81
CA LYS A 321 -5.63 -41.49 28.82
C LYS A 321 -5.32 -40.28 29.73
N LYS A 322 -4.27 -39.50 29.48
CA LYS A 322 -3.83 -38.41 30.38
C LYS A 322 -3.97 -37.00 29.80
N GLN A 323 -3.77 -36.83 28.48
CA GLN A 323 -3.72 -35.50 27.87
C GLN A 323 -4.73 -35.35 26.73
N TRP A 324 -5.55 -34.31 26.81
CA TRP A 324 -6.53 -33.94 25.80
C TRP A 324 -6.02 -32.74 24.99
N SER A 325 -5.96 -32.90 23.67
CA SER A 325 -5.83 -31.83 22.70
C SER A 325 -7.19 -31.62 22.05
N ARG A 326 -7.75 -30.41 22.14
CA ARG A 326 -9.07 -30.06 21.59
C ARG A 326 -8.88 -29.07 20.46
N PHE A 327 -9.45 -29.39 19.30
CA PHE A 327 -9.51 -28.52 18.12
C PHE A 327 -10.97 -28.09 17.96
N LYS A 328 -11.25 -26.82 18.25
CA LYS A 328 -12.62 -26.28 18.26
C LYS A 328 -13.17 -26.02 16.86
N LEU A 329 -12.33 -25.65 15.91
CA LEU A 329 -12.72 -25.29 14.55
C LEU A 329 -12.05 -26.25 13.57
N LEU A 330 -12.79 -27.24 13.10
CA LEU A 330 -12.45 -27.94 11.87
C LEU A 330 -12.98 -27.11 10.68
N PRO A 331 -12.49 -27.34 9.45
CA PRO A 331 -13.16 -26.80 8.27
C PRO A 331 -14.66 -27.15 8.29
N ASP A 332 -15.51 -26.18 7.96
CA ASP A 332 -16.97 -26.34 7.96
C ASP A 332 -17.43 -27.37 6.92
N MET A 333 -18.54 -28.04 7.21
CA MET A 333 -19.25 -28.89 6.25
C MET A 333 -20.60 -28.24 5.93
N HIS A 334 -20.91 -27.97 4.67
CA HIS A 334 -22.18 -27.40 4.23
C HIS A 334 -23.09 -28.48 3.66
N CYS A 335 -24.28 -28.63 4.25
CA CYS A 335 -25.31 -29.51 3.73
C CYS A 335 -26.17 -28.77 2.70
N LEU A 336 -26.08 -29.17 1.44
CA LEU A 336 -26.88 -28.57 0.38
C LEU A 336 -28.09 -29.43 0.05
N ALA A 337 -29.13 -28.80 -0.50
CA ALA A 337 -30.09 -29.57 -1.27
C ALA A 337 -29.31 -30.36 -2.34
N PRO A 338 -29.78 -31.54 -2.77
CA PRO A 338 -29.16 -32.26 -3.88
C PRO A 338 -29.42 -31.50 -5.18
N GLY A 339 -28.71 -30.38 -5.33
CA GLY A 339 -28.81 -29.43 -6.41
C GLY A 339 -28.43 -28.02 -6.00
N TYR A 340 -28.32 -27.14 -6.97
CA TYR A 340 -27.86 -25.78 -6.76
C TYR A 340 -28.71 -24.77 -7.54
N LEU A 341 -28.84 -23.56 -6.97
CA LEU A 341 -29.36 -22.39 -7.66
C LEU A 341 -28.21 -21.67 -8.35
N THR A 342 -28.41 -21.36 -9.61
CA THR A 342 -27.63 -20.32 -10.28
C THR A 342 -28.55 -19.16 -10.57
N LEU A 343 -28.03 -17.97 -10.32
CA LEU A 343 -28.52 -16.73 -10.90
C LEU A 343 -27.37 -16.17 -11.72
N GLU A 344 -27.53 -16.22 -13.02
CA GLU A 344 -26.57 -15.67 -13.94
C GLU A 344 -27.12 -14.35 -14.43
N ILE A 345 -26.47 -13.26 -14.06
CA ILE A 345 -26.73 -11.97 -14.68
C ILE A 345 -25.68 -11.79 -15.76
N LEU A 346 -26.07 -11.93 -17.01
CA LEU A 346 -25.21 -12.04 -18.18
C LEU A 346 -25.28 -10.74 -18.98
N ASP A 347 -24.16 -10.18 -19.43
CA ASP A 347 -24.15 -9.14 -20.44
C ASP A 347 -24.69 -9.64 -21.79
N ILE A 348 -24.72 -8.76 -22.78
CA ILE A 348 -25.19 -9.07 -24.14
C ILE A 348 -24.36 -10.14 -24.87
N GLN A 349 -23.13 -10.38 -24.41
CA GLN A 349 -22.26 -11.43 -24.93
C GLN A 349 -22.45 -12.75 -24.18
N GLY A 350 -23.37 -12.80 -23.22
CA GLY A 350 -23.65 -13.99 -22.40
C GLY A 350 -22.66 -14.18 -21.25
N LYS A 351 -21.98 -13.12 -20.78
CA LYS A 351 -20.96 -13.19 -19.72
C LYS A 351 -21.46 -12.59 -18.40
N PRO A 352 -21.17 -13.21 -17.24
CA PRO A 352 -21.61 -12.69 -15.94
C PRO A 352 -21.16 -11.25 -15.63
N LYS A 353 -22.08 -10.36 -15.22
CA LYS A 353 -21.86 -8.94 -14.86
C LYS A 353 -22.90 -8.43 -13.84
N LEU A 354 -22.52 -7.55 -12.90
CA LEU A 354 -23.39 -7.02 -11.82
C LEU A 354 -23.45 -5.50 -11.71
N SER A 355 -22.42 -4.80 -12.16
CA SER A 355 -22.48 -3.35 -12.36
C SER A 355 -22.63 -3.12 -13.83
N PHE A 356 -23.65 -2.39 -14.22
CA PHE A 356 -23.97 -2.11 -15.61
C PHE A 356 -23.87 -0.62 -15.83
N GLU A 357 -23.37 -0.25 -16.98
CA GLU A 357 -23.51 1.13 -17.40
C GLU A 357 -24.95 1.36 -17.85
N GLN A 358 -25.39 2.61 -17.76
CA GLN A 358 -26.71 2.97 -18.22
C GLN A 358 -26.91 2.52 -19.67
N LYS A 359 -28.10 1.98 -19.97
CA LYS A 359 -28.54 1.39 -21.25
C LYS A 359 -27.90 0.05 -21.59
N GLU A 360 -27.00 -0.47 -20.77
CA GLU A 360 -26.41 -1.78 -20.98
C GLU A 360 -27.50 -2.88 -20.81
N PRO A 361 -27.74 -3.70 -21.83
CA PRO A 361 -28.68 -4.82 -21.73
C PRO A 361 -28.03 -6.01 -21.03
N PHE A 362 -28.83 -6.79 -20.32
CA PHE A 362 -28.34 -7.98 -19.64
C PHE A 362 -29.43 -9.02 -19.43
N THR A 363 -29.05 -10.29 -19.34
CA THR A 363 -29.94 -11.44 -19.20
C THR A 363 -29.78 -12.03 -17.82
N VAL A 364 -30.87 -12.19 -17.10
CA VAL A 364 -30.92 -12.87 -15.82
C VAL A 364 -31.42 -14.29 -16.04
N LYS A 365 -30.64 -15.30 -15.66
CA LYS A 365 -30.96 -16.71 -15.83
C LYS A 365 -30.89 -17.42 -14.48
N GLY A 366 -32.04 -17.84 -14.01
CA GLY A 366 -32.24 -18.64 -12.81
C GLY A 366 -32.38 -20.12 -13.14
N ILE A 367 -31.47 -20.96 -12.68
CA ILE A 367 -31.53 -22.40 -12.92
C ILE A 367 -31.39 -23.15 -11.60
N PHE A 368 -32.28 -24.12 -11.39
CA PHE A 368 -32.12 -25.11 -10.34
C PHE A 368 -31.68 -26.44 -10.93
N HIS A 369 -30.46 -26.84 -10.64
CA HIS A 369 -29.88 -28.07 -11.15
C HIS A 369 -29.95 -29.16 -10.10
N ALA A 370 -30.93 -30.07 -10.20
CA ALA A 370 -31.08 -31.20 -9.28
C ALA A 370 -30.03 -32.29 -9.58
N SER A 371 -29.47 -32.92 -8.54
CA SER A 371 -28.47 -33.99 -8.64
C SER A 371 -29.02 -35.39 -8.34
N SER A 372 -30.27 -35.50 -7.89
CA SER A 372 -30.97 -36.76 -7.68
C SER A 372 -32.42 -36.68 -8.21
N THR A 373 -33.13 -37.82 -8.27
CA THR A 373 -34.56 -37.87 -8.63
C THR A 373 -35.41 -37.22 -7.54
N ILE A 374 -35.40 -35.90 -7.50
CA ILE A 374 -36.32 -35.08 -6.74
C ILE A 374 -37.56 -34.93 -7.61
N GLN A 375 -38.75 -35.30 -7.10
CA GLN A 375 -39.98 -35.38 -7.90
C GLN A 375 -40.53 -34.03 -8.40
N SER A 376 -39.98 -32.90 -7.94
CA SER A 376 -40.38 -31.58 -8.39
C SER A 376 -39.22 -30.58 -8.36
N ILE A 377 -39.13 -29.77 -9.41
CA ILE A 377 -38.26 -28.59 -9.43
C ILE A 377 -38.88 -27.56 -8.48
N PRO A 378 -38.15 -27.06 -7.48
CA PRO A 378 -38.65 -26.03 -6.59
C PRO A 378 -38.98 -24.75 -7.38
N LEU A 379 -40.14 -24.15 -7.08
CA LEU A 379 -40.57 -22.89 -7.70
C LEU A 379 -39.55 -21.78 -7.39
N MET A 380 -38.94 -21.24 -8.46
CA MET A 380 -38.03 -20.10 -8.39
C MET A 380 -38.81 -18.81 -8.62
N LYS A 381 -38.49 -17.77 -7.87
CA LYS A 381 -39.10 -16.44 -8.03
C LYS A 381 -38.00 -15.41 -8.25
N LEU A 382 -38.11 -14.62 -9.32
CA LEU A 382 -37.28 -13.44 -9.56
C LEU A 382 -38.04 -12.18 -9.12
N GLU A 383 -37.42 -11.38 -8.28
CA GLU A 383 -37.93 -10.07 -7.87
C GLU A 383 -36.94 -8.99 -8.33
N CYS A 384 -37.45 -7.98 -9.05
CA CYS A 384 -36.69 -6.82 -9.56
C CYS A 384 -37.40 -5.48 -9.19
N TYR A 385 -36.62 -4.41 -8.99
CA TYR A 385 -37.09 -3.07 -8.57
C TYR A 385 -37.16 -2.08 -9.75
N GLU A 386 -37.81 -0.91 -9.54
CA GLU A 386 -38.29 0.04 -10.57
C GLU A 386 -37.26 0.58 -11.58
N GLY A 387 -35.94 0.58 -11.32
CA GLY A 387 -34.93 1.08 -12.28
C GLY A 387 -34.35 0.03 -13.23
N LEU A 388 -34.87 -1.20 -13.18
CA LEU A 388 -34.62 -2.26 -14.15
C LEU A 388 -35.91 -2.53 -14.94
N ALA A 389 -35.84 -2.46 -16.27
CA ALA A 389 -36.97 -2.80 -17.11
C ALA A 389 -36.80 -4.17 -17.75
N TYR A 390 -37.90 -4.92 -17.88
CA TYR A 390 -37.94 -6.07 -18.78
C TYR A 390 -37.65 -5.59 -20.20
N GLY A 391 -36.64 -6.20 -20.83
CA GLY A 391 -36.29 -5.94 -22.21
C GLY A 391 -37.25 -6.65 -23.18
N ASP A 392 -37.44 -6.08 -24.36
CA ASP A 392 -38.11 -6.75 -25.49
C ASP A 392 -37.10 -7.54 -26.33
N PRO A 393 -37.41 -8.79 -26.75
CA PRO A 393 -38.64 -9.55 -26.49
C PRO A 393 -38.61 -10.32 -25.15
N PHE A 394 -39.81 -10.56 -24.60
CA PHE A 394 -40.03 -11.43 -23.44
C PHE A 394 -39.61 -12.88 -23.77
N SER A 395 -38.79 -13.49 -22.91
CA SER A 395 -38.37 -14.89 -23.11
C SER A 395 -39.51 -15.85 -22.71
N PRO A 396 -39.91 -16.81 -23.56
CA PRO A 396 -40.91 -17.82 -23.22
C PRO A 396 -40.36 -18.95 -22.33
N GLU A 397 -39.06 -18.95 -22.00
CA GLU A 397 -38.41 -20.04 -21.26
C GLU A 397 -38.49 -19.86 -19.73
N PRO A 398 -38.91 -20.91 -18.96
CA PRO A 398 -38.91 -20.87 -17.50
C PRO A 398 -37.50 -20.63 -16.95
N GLY A 399 -37.35 -19.61 -16.09
CA GLY A 399 -36.06 -19.30 -15.45
C GLY A 399 -35.16 -18.34 -16.23
N ILE A 400 -35.62 -17.68 -17.29
CA ILE A 400 -34.84 -16.65 -18.02
C ILE A 400 -35.61 -15.34 -18.12
N TRP A 401 -34.94 -14.22 -17.82
CA TRP A 401 -35.48 -12.88 -17.83
C TRP A 401 -34.49 -11.91 -18.52
N ASN A 402 -34.89 -11.27 -19.61
CA ASN A 402 -34.08 -10.24 -20.25
C ASN A 402 -34.37 -8.89 -19.58
N LEU A 403 -33.33 -8.19 -19.11
CA LEU A 403 -33.43 -6.91 -18.43
C LEU A 403 -32.57 -5.84 -19.13
N ARG A 404 -32.86 -4.57 -18.86
CA ARG A 404 -32.01 -3.46 -19.27
C ARG A 404 -31.79 -2.52 -18.09
N ALA A 405 -30.54 -2.06 -17.96
CA ALA A 405 -30.16 -1.00 -17.04
C ALA A 405 -30.73 0.34 -17.55
N ILE A 406 -31.84 0.82 -17.00
CA ILE A 406 -32.50 2.04 -17.51
C ILE A 406 -32.07 3.26 -16.69
N GLU A 407 -32.17 3.14 -15.37
CA GLU A 407 -32.01 4.26 -14.47
C GLU A 407 -30.79 4.04 -13.58
N PRO A 408 -29.85 5.01 -13.55
CA PRO A 408 -28.78 5.01 -12.58
C PRO A 408 -29.30 4.79 -11.15
N GLY A 409 -28.59 3.98 -10.38
CA GLY A 409 -28.99 3.56 -9.04
C GLY A 409 -28.75 2.07 -8.79
N THR A 410 -28.88 1.65 -7.54
CA THR A 410 -28.73 0.24 -7.15
C THR A 410 -30.08 -0.44 -7.06
N HIS A 411 -30.21 -1.54 -7.79
CA HIS A 411 -31.44 -2.30 -7.95
C HIS A 411 -31.19 -3.73 -7.54
N ARG A 412 -31.95 -4.23 -6.56
CA ARG A 412 -31.79 -5.60 -6.10
C ARG A 412 -32.49 -6.56 -7.06
N ILE A 413 -31.81 -7.64 -7.40
CA ILE A 413 -32.41 -8.80 -8.06
C ILE A 413 -32.33 -9.95 -7.08
N THR A 414 -33.46 -10.58 -6.76
CA THR A 414 -33.45 -11.75 -5.87
C THR A 414 -34.07 -12.92 -6.58
N LEU A 415 -33.27 -13.96 -6.78
CA LEU A 415 -33.77 -15.28 -7.11
C LEU A 415 -33.78 -16.10 -5.83
N SER A 416 -34.94 -16.66 -5.52
CA SER A 416 -35.10 -17.45 -4.31
C SER A 416 -35.81 -18.76 -4.60
N ILE A 417 -35.38 -19.79 -3.87
CA ILE A 417 -36.22 -20.92 -3.51
C ILE A 417 -36.71 -20.64 -2.08
N PRO A 418 -37.97 -20.21 -1.90
CA PRO A 418 -38.47 -19.79 -0.59
C PRO A 418 -38.38 -20.84 0.53
N THR A 419 -38.24 -22.12 0.19
CA THR A 419 -38.30 -23.26 1.14
C THR A 419 -36.95 -23.70 1.71
N THR A 420 -35.83 -23.50 1.02
CA THR A 420 -34.48 -23.93 1.47
C THR A 420 -33.63 -22.79 2.01
N GLY A 421 -34.11 -21.55 1.89
CA GLY A 421 -33.28 -20.36 2.11
C GLY A 421 -32.13 -20.24 1.10
N GLN A 422 -32.05 -21.14 0.10
CA GLN A 422 -31.20 -20.95 -1.07
C GLN A 422 -31.76 -19.75 -1.80
N THR A 423 -31.15 -18.63 -1.50
CA THR A 423 -31.34 -17.39 -2.21
C THR A 423 -30.05 -17.16 -2.93
N VAL A 424 -30.21 -16.62 -4.12
CA VAL A 424 -29.13 -16.01 -4.83
C VAL A 424 -29.68 -14.65 -5.21
N SER A 425 -29.37 -13.68 -4.35
CA SER A 425 -29.58 -12.28 -4.68
C SER A 425 -28.35 -11.78 -5.42
N ALA A 426 -28.59 -10.85 -6.31
CA ALA A 426 -27.57 -10.08 -6.97
C ALA A 426 -28.01 -8.62 -6.94
N LEU A 427 -27.15 -7.74 -6.45
CA LEU A 427 -27.37 -6.30 -6.58
C LEU A 427 -26.88 -5.89 -7.97
N VAL A 428 -27.75 -5.22 -8.71
CA VAL A 428 -27.41 -4.62 -9.98
C VAL A 428 -27.26 -3.13 -9.78
N THR A 429 -26.03 -2.62 -9.93
CA THR A 429 -25.78 -1.18 -9.89
C THR A 429 -25.76 -0.66 -11.30
N VAL A 430 -26.60 0.32 -11.59
CA VAL A 430 -26.59 1.04 -12.86
C VAL A 430 -25.86 2.35 -12.63
N LYS A 431 -24.77 2.56 -13.35
CA LYS A 431 -23.99 3.81 -13.27
C LYS A 431 -24.12 4.59 -14.59
N PRO A 432 -24.06 5.93 -14.58
CA PRO A 432 -23.56 6.64 -15.76
C PRO A 432 -22.18 6.05 -16.11
N SER A 433 -21.83 5.89 -17.38
CA SER A 433 -20.48 5.39 -17.68
C SER A 433 -19.44 6.41 -17.20
N GLU A 434 -18.34 5.95 -16.61
CA GLU A 434 -17.27 6.86 -16.17
C GLU A 434 -16.67 7.61 -17.35
N HIS A 435 -16.59 6.95 -18.51
CA HIS A 435 -16.17 7.59 -19.75
C HIS A 435 -17.11 8.72 -20.20
N ASP A 436 -18.44 8.50 -20.15
CA ASP A 436 -19.42 9.55 -20.48
C ASP A 436 -19.31 10.69 -19.48
N ARG A 437 -19.14 10.40 -18.18
CA ARG A 437 -18.98 11.44 -17.16
C ARG A 437 -17.68 12.23 -17.38
N ARG A 438 -16.54 11.59 -17.63
CA ARG A 438 -15.29 12.30 -17.96
C ARG A 438 -15.47 13.17 -19.20
N THR A 439 -16.08 12.62 -20.25
CA THR A 439 -16.36 13.35 -21.50
C THR A 439 -17.26 14.56 -21.26
N GLU A 440 -18.29 14.41 -20.42
CA GLU A 440 -19.15 15.49 -19.98
C GLU A 440 -18.35 16.58 -19.26
N LEU A 441 -17.47 16.21 -18.31
CA LEU A 441 -16.60 17.16 -17.62
C LEU A 441 -15.68 17.92 -18.58
N TYR A 442 -15.18 17.27 -19.63
CA TYR A 442 -14.38 17.94 -20.67
C TYR A 442 -15.16 19.00 -21.42
N ILE A 443 -16.36 18.62 -21.90
CA ILE A 443 -17.20 19.49 -22.72
C ILE A 443 -17.75 20.64 -21.87
N ALA A 444 -18.22 20.35 -20.66
CA ALA A 444 -18.87 21.32 -19.78
C ALA A 444 -17.87 22.26 -19.09
N TYR A 445 -16.70 21.75 -18.68
CA TYR A 445 -15.79 22.49 -17.79
C TYR A 445 -14.37 22.64 -18.32
N VAL A 446 -13.68 21.55 -18.69
CA VAL A 446 -12.25 21.63 -19.05
C VAL A 446 -12.03 22.54 -20.27
N ASN A 447 -12.74 22.30 -21.37
CA ASN A 447 -12.51 23.03 -22.62
C ASN A 447 -12.84 24.54 -22.49
N PRO A 448 -13.99 24.94 -21.91
CA PRO A 448 -14.29 26.36 -21.71
C PRO A 448 -13.29 27.04 -20.76
N LEU A 449 -12.93 26.38 -19.65
CA LEU A 449 -12.01 26.95 -18.66
C LEU A 449 -10.59 27.08 -19.21
N ASP A 450 -10.09 26.07 -19.93
CA ASP A 450 -8.76 26.11 -20.54
C ASP A 450 -8.64 27.26 -21.55
N ALA A 451 -9.66 27.46 -22.37
CA ALA A 451 -9.70 28.58 -23.32
C ALA A 451 -9.73 29.95 -22.62
N GLU A 452 -10.53 30.09 -21.55
CA GLU A 452 -10.58 31.32 -20.75
C GLU A 452 -9.23 31.60 -20.07
N ILE A 453 -8.66 30.60 -19.40
CA ILE A 453 -7.38 30.69 -18.69
C ILE A 453 -6.27 31.07 -19.67
N ALA A 454 -6.17 30.39 -20.82
CA ALA A 454 -5.21 30.72 -21.88
C ALA A 454 -5.30 32.19 -22.30
N GLY A 455 -6.52 32.68 -22.53
CA GLY A 455 -6.76 34.08 -22.92
C GLY A 455 -6.29 35.08 -21.86
N ARG A 456 -6.57 34.80 -20.58
CA ARG A 456 -6.18 35.66 -19.45
C ARG A 456 -4.68 35.65 -19.18
N LEU A 457 -4.07 34.48 -19.22
CA LEU A 457 -2.61 34.33 -19.08
C LEU A 457 -1.89 35.06 -20.21
N LYS A 458 -2.33 34.86 -21.47
CA LYS A 458 -1.76 35.56 -22.63
C LYS A 458 -1.86 37.09 -22.53
N HIS A 459 -2.99 37.62 -22.05
CA HIS A 459 -3.14 39.06 -21.85
C HIS A 459 -2.17 39.60 -20.79
N THR A 460 -1.89 38.79 -19.77
CA THR A 460 -1.00 39.16 -18.68
C THR A 460 0.46 39.07 -19.11
N ASP A 461 0.92 37.95 -19.66
CA ASP A 461 2.25 37.78 -20.24
C ASP A 461 2.17 36.67 -21.29
N GLU A 462 2.53 36.98 -22.54
CA GLU A 462 2.40 36.04 -23.66
C GLU A 462 3.17 34.72 -23.43
N ARG A 463 4.25 34.76 -22.66
CA ARG A 463 5.06 33.57 -22.33
C ARG A 463 4.27 32.55 -21.51
N LEU A 464 3.35 32.98 -20.65
CA LEU A 464 2.52 32.08 -19.81
C LEU A 464 1.57 31.22 -20.65
N CYS A 465 1.31 31.61 -21.89
CA CYS A 465 0.47 30.89 -22.84
C CYS A 465 1.25 30.56 -24.12
N HIS A 466 2.57 30.35 -24.02
CA HIS A 466 3.37 29.85 -25.13
C HIS A 466 2.79 28.52 -25.65
N ASP A 467 2.92 28.23 -26.95
CA ASP A 467 2.29 27.06 -27.57
C ASP A 467 2.66 25.74 -26.88
N ASP A 468 3.91 25.58 -26.44
CA ASP A 468 4.34 24.42 -25.63
C ASP A 468 3.58 24.23 -24.32
N VAL A 469 3.16 25.33 -23.67
CA VAL A 469 2.38 25.29 -22.42
C VAL A 469 0.91 25.06 -22.73
N LYS A 470 0.39 25.81 -23.71
CA LYS A 470 -1.02 25.72 -24.13
C LYS A 470 -1.38 24.33 -24.64
N ASN A 471 -0.47 23.71 -25.39
CA ASN A 471 -0.64 22.37 -25.97
C ASN A 471 -0.25 21.24 -25.01
N ALA A 472 0.15 21.54 -23.77
CA ALA A 472 0.33 20.52 -22.76
C ALA A 472 -1.00 19.79 -22.50
N GLY A 473 -0.95 18.46 -22.36
CA GLY A 473 -2.11 17.62 -22.11
C GLY A 473 -2.74 17.91 -20.75
N PHE A 474 -4.04 17.69 -20.63
CA PHE A 474 -4.77 17.69 -19.37
C PHE A 474 -5.73 16.51 -19.40
N GLU A 475 -5.41 15.47 -18.63
CA GLU A 475 -6.12 14.20 -18.64
C GLU A 475 -6.74 13.87 -17.29
N ILE A 476 -8.06 13.71 -17.26
CA ILE A 476 -8.79 13.13 -16.14
C ILE A 476 -8.73 11.61 -16.35
N VAL A 477 -8.06 10.91 -15.45
CA VAL A 477 -7.68 9.49 -15.62
C VAL A 477 -8.18 8.62 -14.48
N GLU A 478 -8.46 7.35 -14.78
CA GLU A 478 -8.75 6.35 -13.76
C GLU A 478 -7.48 6.00 -12.98
N LEU A 479 -7.64 5.46 -11.77
CA LEU A 479 -6.50 5.21 -10.88
C LEU A 479 -5.55 4.13 -11.41
N ASP A 480 -6.07 3.14 -12.12
CA ASP A 480 -5.24 2.09 -12.71
C ASP A 480 -4.38 2.68 -13.84
N ASP A 481 -4.98 3.49 -14.74
CA ASP A 481 -4.24 4.20 -15.79
C ASP A 481 -3.23 5.18 -15.20
N TYR A 482 -3.61 5.92 -14.15
CA TYR A 482 -2.71 6.81 -13.41
C TYR A 482 -1.50 6.06 -12.84
N ILE A 483 -1.70 4.86 -12.28
CA ILE A 483 -0.63 4.00 -11.77
C ILE A 483 0.29 3.54 -12.91
N GLU A 484 -0.28 3.09 -14.02
CA GLU A 484 0.45 2.61 -15.19
C GLU A 484 1.33 3.70 -15.81
N GLU A 485 0.81 4.92 -15.91
CA GLU A 485 1.50 6.05 -16.54
C GLU A 485 2.61 6.66 -15.68
N LEU A 486 2.44 6.72 -14.35
CA LEU A 486 3.38 7.42 -13.47
C LEU A 486 4.45 6.53 -12.84
N TYR A 487 4.16 5.25 -12.60
CA TYR A 487 5.00 4.41 -11.75
C TYR A 487 5.59 3.23 -12.50
N ALA A 488 6.89 3.00 -12.27
CA ALA A 488 7.61 1.83 -12.76
C ALA A 488 7.40 0.59 -11.86
N GLU A 489 7.61 -0.59 -12.43
CA GLU A 489 7.76 -1.83 -11.66
C GLU A 489 8.98 -1.74 -10.72
N PRO A 490 8.91 -2.11 -9.42
CA PRO A 490 7.86 -2.84 -8.69
C PRO A 490 6.84 -1.95 -7.93
N SER A 491 6.98 -0.62 -8.01
CA SER A 491 6.10 0.31 -7.27
C SER A 491 4.66 0.22 -7.77
N ARG A 492 4.49 -0.06 -9.07
CA ARG A 492 3.21 -0.25 -9.72
C ARG A 492 2.38 -1.38 -9.08
N GLU A 493 2.95 -2.58 -8.96
CA GLU A 493 2.29 -3.72 -8.32
C GLU A 493 1.96 -3.47 -6.85
N TRP A 494 2.86 -2.79 -6.13
CA TRP A 494 2.60 -2.40 -4.74
C TRP A 494 1.43 -1.42 -4.64
N LEU A 495 1.38 -0.38 -5.50
CA LEU A 495 0.29 0.60 -5.53
C LEU A 495 -1.06 -0.03 -5.90
N LYS A 496 -1.09 -0.99 -6.84
CA LYS A 496 -2.32 -1.73 -7.19
C LYS A 496 -2.85 -2.53 -5.99
N LYS A 497 -1.97 -3.23 -5.26
CA LYS A 497 -2.36 -3.96 -4.05
C LYS A 497 -2.87 -3.02 -2.96
N MET A 498 -2.20 -1.88 -2.76
CA MET A 498 -2.63 -0.84 -1.82
C MET A 498 -4.00 -0.28 -2.22
N LEU A 499 -4.23 0.02 -3.50
CA LEU A 499 -5.52 0.51 -4.00
C LEU A 499 -6.66 -0.49 -3.78
N ILE A 500 -6.41 -1.79 -3.99
CA ILE A 500 -7.38 -2.85 -3.68
C ILE A 500 -7.72 -2.86 -2.19
N ALA A 501 -6.72 -2.72 -1.31
CA ALA A 501 -6.94 -2.65 0.13
C ALA A 501 -7.77 -1.41 0.52
N VAL A 502 -7.45 -0.24 -0.05
CA VAL A 502 -8.21 1.01 0.15
C VAL A 502 -9.68 0.83 -0.28
N LYS A 503 -9.93 0.24 -1.46
CA LYS A 503 -11.28 -0.04 -1.96
C LYS A 503 -12.08 -0.99 -1.05
N ARG A 504 -11.39 -1.84 -0.29
CA ARG A 504 -12.00 -2.77 0.68
C ARG A 504 -12.14 -2.20 2.08
N GLU A 505 -11.49 -1.08 2.38
CA GLU A 505 -11.48 -0.49 3.71
C GLU A 505 -12.91 -0.11 4.14
N LYS A 506 -13.32 -0.55 5.33
CA LYS A 506 -14.64 -0.25 5.92
C LYS A 506 -14.54 0.46 7.26
N LYS A 507 -13.32 0.65 7.78
CA LYS A 507 -13.05 1.25 9.09
C LYS A 507 -11.89 2.26 8.97
N ARG A 508 -11.68 3.04 10.03
CA ARG A 508 -10.57 4.00 10.04
C ARG A 508 -9.22 3.29 10.19
N ASP A 509 -8.34 3.53 9.23
CA ASP A 509 -6.92 3.23 9.12
C ASP A 509 -6.18 4.48 8.60
N ASN A 510 -5.64 5.26 9.53
CA ASN A 510 -4.94 6.51 9.19
C ASN A 510 -3.65 6.27 8.39
N LYS A 511 -3.05 5.07 8.48
CA LYS A 511 -1.81 4.76 7.75
C LYS A 511 -2.13 4.57 6.26
N LEU A 512 -3.14 3.75 5.97
CA LEU A 512 -3.57 3.45 4.60
C LEU A 512 -4.03 4.72 3.86
N ILE A 513 -4.83 5.57 4.53
CA ILE A 513 -5.30 6.81 3.91
C ILE A 513 -4.16 7.81 3.67
N ASN A 514 -3.19 7.91 4.61
CA ASN A 514 -2.02 8.77 4.41
C ASN A 514 -1.12 8.27 3.27
N GLN A 515 -1.01 6.94 3.08
CA GLN A 515 -0.32 6.35 1.94
C GLN A 515 -1.06 6.70 0.64
N LEU A 516 -2.38 6.48 0.55
CA LEU A 516 -3.19 6.87 -0.61
C LEU A 516 -2.96 8.33 -0.99
N MET A 517 -3.09 9.24 -0.01
CA MET A 517 -2.90 10.68 -0.20
C MET A 517 -1.47 11.09 -0.58
N THR A 518 -0.48 10.23 -0.34
CA THR A 518 0.92 10.45 -0.71
C THR A 518 1.20 10.09 -2.17
N TYR A 519 0.46 9.13 -2.74
CA TYR A 519 0.73 8.59 -4.08
C TYR A 519 -0.30 9.00 -5.14
N PHE A 520 -1.48 9.44 -4.74
CA PHE A 520 -2.54 9.86 -5.66
C PHE A 520 -2.88 11.33 -5.43
N TYR A 521 -2.47 12.18 -6.36
CA TYR A 521 -2.74 13.61 -6.39
C TYR A 521 -2.57 14.13 -7.83
N PRO A 522 -3.15 15.29 -8.20
CA PRO A 522 -2.88 15.91 -9.50
C PRO A 522 -1.37 16.01 -9.76
N THR A 523 -0.90 15.59 -10.94
CA THR A 523 0.54 15.54 -11.22
C THR A 523 0.86 15.90 -12.66
N TYR A 524 1.80 16.82 -12.84
CA TYR A 524 2.39 17.11 -14.15
C TYR A 524 3.55 16.16 -14.50
N GLN A 525 3.40 15.42 -15.59
CA GLN A 525 4.44 14.62 -16.21
C GLN A 525 5.29 15.46 -17.17
N SER A 526 6.50 15.78 -16.75
CA SER A 526 7.46 16.58 -17.52
C SER A 526 7.82 15.99 -18.89
N HIS A 527 7.77 14.66 -19.00
CA HIS A 527 8.16 13.91 -20.20
C HIS A 527 7.14 13.97 -21.33
N TYR A 528 5.90 13.68 -20.97
CA TYR A 528 4.78 13.66 -21.89
C TYR A 528 4.15 15.05 -22.04
N LYS A 529 4.62 16.03 -21.24
CA LYS A 529 4.09 17.39 -21.15
C LYS A 529 2.58 17.35 -20.86
N GLN A 530 2.19 16.65 -19.81
CA GLN A 530 0.79 16.31 -19.55
C GLN A 530 0.49 16.42 -18.06
N ALA A 531 -0.64 17.04 -17.72
CA ALA A 531 -1.21 16.98 -16.37
C ALA A 531 -2.15 15.79 -16.26
N LEU A 532 -1.94 14.95 -15.24
CA LEU A 532 -2.79 13.82 -14.90
C LEU A 532 -3.57 14.11 -13.63
N ILE A 533 -4.90 14.01 -13.73
CA ILE A 533 -5.83 14.24 -12.64
C ILE A 533 -6.50 12.91 -12.31
N PRO A 534 -6.15 12.26 -11.19
CA PRO A 534 -6.78 11.00 -10.84
C PRO A 534 -8.26 11.23 -10.49
N TYR A 535 -9.12 10.31 -10.93
CA TYR A 535 -10.57 10.39 -10.78
C TYR A 535 -11.15 9.02 -10.43
N ASP A 536 -11.72 8.92 -9.22
CA ASP A 536 -12.48 7.75 -8.75
C ASP A 536 -13.50 8.25 -7.70
N PRO A 537 -14.64 8.82 -8.16
CA PRO A 537 -15.59 9.47 -7.28
C PRO A 537 -16.22 8.50 -6.27
N ASP A 538 -16.37 7.23 -6.65
CA ASP A 538 -16.92 6.18 -5.79
C ASP A 538 -15.99 5.88 -4.62
N LEU A 539 -14.69 5.71 -4.90
CA LEU A 539 -13.68 5.54 -3.86
C LEU A 539 -13.67 6.71 -2.88
N VAL A 540 -13.73 7.94 -3.41
CA VAL A 540 -13.73 9.16 -2.58
C VAL A 540 -14.98 9.24 -1.71
N SER A 541 -16.15 8.88 -2.23
CA SER A 541 -17.40 8.82 -1.45
C SER A 541 -17.29 7.83 -0.29
N ASP A 542 -16.82 6.62 -0.58
CA ASP A 542 -16.66 5.57 0.42
C ASP A 542 -15.65 5.96 1.50
N LEU A 543 -14.50 6.50 1.10
CA LEU A 543 -13.50 6.98 2.06
C LEU A 543 -13.99 8.20 2.84
N SER A 544 -14.73 9.12 2.24
CA SER A 544 -15.26 10.31 2.92
C SER A 544 -16.26 9.96 4.02
N ARG A 545 -17.01 8.85 3.86
CA ARG A 545 -17.88 8.30 4.93
C ARG A 545 -17.06 7.80 6.13
N ILE A 546 -15.90 7.21 5.88
CA ILE A 546 -15.00 6.68 6.91
C ILE A 546 -14.17 7.81 7.56
N TYR A 547 -13.67 8.74 6.76
CA TYR A 547 -12.78 9.85 7.12
C TYR A 547 -13.41 11.22 6.79
N PRO A 548 -14.50 11.62 7.46
CA PRO A 548 -15.22 12.86 7.13
C PRO A 548 -14.35 14.12 7.28
N ALA A 549 -13.35 14.09 8.17
CA ALA A 549 -12.40 15.20 8.33
C ALA A 549 -11.42 15.35 7.15
N GLN A 550 -11.20 14.29 6.36
CA GLN A 550 -10.30 14.28 5.21
C GLN A 550 -11.03 14.43 3.87
N ARG A 551 -12.37 14.47 3.86
CA ARG A 551 -13.19 14.59 2.64
C ARG A 551 -12.67 15.64 1.67
N LYS A 552 -12.41 16.85 2.16
CA LYS A 552 -11.90 17.95 1.33
C LYS A 552 -10.54 17.65 0.71
N HIS A 553 -9.64 16.98 1.45
CA HIS A 553 -8.34 16.58 0.92
C HIS A 553 -8.49 15.49 -0.15
N LEU A 554 -9.35 14.50 0.09
CA LEU A 554 -9.66 13.46 -0.88
C LEU A 554 -10.24 14.07 -2.17
N GLU A 555 -11.23 14.95 -2.07
CA GLU A 555 -11.82 15.62 -3.24
C GLU A 555 -10.77 16.48 -3.99
N PHE A 556 -9.82 17.11 -3.29
CA PHE A 556 -8.70 17.81 -3.93
C PHE A 556 -7.64 16.90 -4.55
N ASN A 557 -7.53 15.66 -4.11
CA ASN A 557 -6.60 14.71 -4.69
C ASN A 557 -7.22 13.97 -5.88
N PHE A 558 -8.52 13.72 -5.86
CA PHE A 558 -9.24 12.84 -6.80
C PHE A 558 -10.33 13.54 -7.62
N LEU A 559 -10.24 14.87 -7.74
CA LEU A 559 -11.18 15.76 -8.43
C LEU A 559 -12.59 15.88 -7.77
N GLY A 560 -13.12 14.84 -7.14
CA GLY A 560 -14.39 14.89 -6.40
C GLY A 560 -14.87 13.53 -5.91
N SER A 561 -16.03 13.53 -5.25
CA SER A 561 -16.82 12.38 -4.81
C SER A 561 -18.17 12.34 -5.56
N GLU A 562 -18.94 11.27 -5.41
CA GLU A 562 -20.33 11.21 -5.90
C GLU A 562 -21.22 12.33 -5.30
N GLU A 563 -20.91 12.77 -4.08
CA GLU A 563 -21.63 13.84 -3.40
C GLU A 563 -21.03 15.24 -3.66
N THR A 564 -20.02 15.35 -4.52
CA THR A 564 -19.45 16.65 -4.90
C THR A 564 -20.31 17.29 -5.98
N ASP A 565 -20.80 18.50 -5.72
CA ASP A 565 -21.57 19.25 -6.70
C ASP A 565 -20.71 19.71 -7.89
N ASP A 566 -21.39 19.97 -9.02
CA ASP A 566 -20.76 20.41 -10.26
C ASP A 566 -19.97 21.72 -10.13
N ILE A 567 -20.36 22.60 -9.20
CA ILE A 567 -19.68 23.86 -8.94
C ILE A 567 -18.29 23.59 -8.36
N ASN A 568 -18.20 22.71 -7.36
CA ASN A 568 -16.93 22.31 -6.74
C ASN A 568 -16.04 21.53 -7.73
N ILE A 569 -16.61 20.64 -8.54
CA ILE A 569 -15.85 19.95 -9.60
C ILE A 569 -15.26 20.98 -10.58
N LYS A 570 -16.07 21.93 -11.06
CA LYS A 570 -15.62 23.00 -11.96
C LYS A 570 -14.53 23.85 -11.31
N GLN A 571 -14.67 24.18 -10.03
CA GLN A 571 -13.68 24.89 -9.24
C GLN A 571 -12.35 24.13 -9.14
N HIS A 572 -12.38 22.82 -8.90
CA HIS A 572 -11.19 21.97 -8.86
C HIS A 572 -10.51 21.89 -10.23
N ILE A 573 -11.26 21.72 -11.32
CA ILE A 573 -10.72 21.72 -12.68
C ILE A 573 -9.99 23.03 -12.99
N ALA A 574 -10.59 24.17 -12.65
CA ALA A 574 -9.96 25.48 -12.86
C ALA A 574 -8.64 25.60 -12.09
N ALA A 575 -8.61 25.11 -10.85
CA ALA A 575 -7.40 25.10 -10.03
C ALA A 575 -6.31 24.19 -10.65
N TYR A 576 -6.64 22.97 -11.07
CA TYR A 576 -5.66 22.04 -11.65
C TYR A 576 -5.16 22.49 -13.02
N LEU A 577 -5.99 23.10 -13.85
CA LEU A 577 -5.54 23.70 -15.11
C LEU A 577 -4.47 24.76 -14.82
N LEU A 578 -4.71 25.67 -13.88
CA LEU A 578 -3.74 26.70 -13.52
C LEU A 578 -2.48 26.12 -12.86
N HIS A 579 -2.62 25.19 -11.92
CA HIS A 579 -1.49 24.64 -11.17
C HIS A 579 -0.65 23.67 -12.01
N GLU A 580 -1.28 22.59 -12.48
CA GLU A 580 -0.59 21.48 -13.15
C GLU A 580 -0.26 21.85 -14.61
N LYS A 581 -1.27 22.20 -15.41
CA LYS A 581 -1.06 22.45 -16.84
C LYS A 581 -0.25 23.72 -17.08
N TYR A 582 -0.71 24.86 -16.56
CA TYR A 582 -0.05 26.14 -16.85
C TYR A 582 1.15 26.42 -15.92
N GLY A 583 1.03 26.14 -14.62
CA GLY A 583 2.09 26.39 -13.64
C GLY A 583 3.32 25.52 -13.88
N HIS A 584 3.18 24.20 -13.72
CA HIS A 584 4.28 23.26 -13.97
C HIS A 584 4.64 23.19 -15.45
N GLY A 585 3.66 23.22 -16.36
CA GLY A 585 3.95 23.26 -17.80
C GLY A 585 4.81 24.47 -18.20
N PHE A 586 4.58 25.65 -17.62
CA PHE A 586 5.46 26.81 -17.83
C PHE A 586 6.86 26.58 -17.26
N PHE A 587 6.99 26.03 -16.05
CA PHE A 587 8.29 25.71 -15.47
C PHE A 587 9.08 24.76 -16.37
N TYR A 588 8.52 23.60 -16.73
CA TYR A 588 9.22 22.55 -17.47
C TYR A 588 9.50 22.90 -18.93
N THR A 589 8.68 23.75 -19.56
CA THR A 589 8.85 24.09 -20.98
C THR A 589 9.56 25.43 -21.20
N GLN A 590 9.26 26.45 -20.40
CA GLN A 590 9.74 27.82 -20.64
C GLN A 590 11.01 28.14 -19.85
N THR A 591 11.24 27.50 -18.71
CA THR A 591 12.43 27.78 -17.91
C THR A 591 13.61 26.89 -18.25
N ARG A 592 14.82 27.44 -18.10
CA ARG A 592 16.06 26.71 -18.31
C ARG A 592 16.22 25.57 -17.30
N LEU A 593 15.95 25.86 -16.03
CA LEU A 593 16.04 24.87 -14.95
C LEU A 593 15.03 23.74 -15.14
N GLY A 594 13.77 24.04 -15.46
CA GLY A 594 12.74 23.04 -15.66
C GLY A 594 13.05 22.08 -16.81
N ARG A 595 13.51 22.57 -17.97
CA ARG A 595 13.95 21.69 -19.07
C ARG A 595 15.10 20.76 -18.66
N GLN A 596 16.04 21.25 -17.86
CA GLN A 596 17.14 20.42 -17.34
C GLN A 596 16.65 19.38 -16.32
N VAL A 597 15.71 19.74 -15.43
CA VAL A 597 15.10 18.81 -14.47
C VAL A 597 14.30 17.73 -15.18
N ALA A 598 13.48 18.08 -16.18
CA ALA A 598 12.75 17.11 -17.01
C ALA A 598 13.71 16.09 -17.64
N ASN A 599 14.86 16.53 -18.14
CA ASN A 599 15.86 15.62 -18.70
C ASN A 599 16.50 14.71 -17.65
N ILE A 600 16.72 15.19 -16.42
CA ILE A 600 17.20 14.35 -15.31
C ILE A 600 16.18 13.27 -14.96
N GLU A 601 14.90 13.63 -14.87
CA GLU A 601 13.82 12.70 -14.53
C GLU A 601 13.76 11.52 -15.51
N ARG A 602 14.13 11.75 -16.78
CA ARG A 602 14.22 10.70 -17.81
C ARG A 602 15.26 9.65 -17.53
N LEU A 603 16.38 10.13 -17.01
CA LEU A 603 17.60 9.34 -16.90
C LEU A 603 17.60 8.58 -15.58
N ALA A 604 17.03 9.19 -14.54
CA ALA A 604 16.79 8.54 -13.26
C ALA A 604 15.82 7.36 -13.37
N SER A 605 14.85 7.40 -14.30
CA SER A 605 13.91 6.30 -14.53
C SER A 605 14.51 5.15 -15.37
N SER A 606 15.52 5.42 -16.20
CA SER A 606 16.10 4.41 -17.10
C SER A 606 17.32 3.66 -16.54
N GLU A 607 18.14 4.25 -15.66
CA GLU A 607 19.38 3.63 -15.16
C GLU A 607 19.70 3.99 -13.70
N LYS A 608 20.19 3.02 -12.91
CA LYS A 608 20.85 3.28 -11.62
C LYS A 608 22.23 3.90 -11.90
N THR A 609 22.28 5.22 -12.00
CA THR A 609 23.52 5.97 -12.27
C THR A 609 24.28 6.30 -10.98
N GLU A 610 25.61 6.46 -11.07
CA GLU A 610 26.45 6.93 -9.96
C GLU A 610 26.10 8.34 -9.46
N TYR A 611 25.29 9.09 -10.24
CA TYR A 611 24.87 10.46 -9.96
C TYR A 611 23.46 10.57 -9.35
N GLN A 612 22.81 9.47 -8.97
CA GLN A 612 21.44 9.49 -8.44
C GLN A 612 21.24 10.53 -7.31
N LYS A 613 22.19 10.62 -6.36
CA LYS A 613 22.12 11.62 -5.28
C LYS A 613 22.22 13.07 -5.77
N VAL A 614 23.01 13.30 -6.83
CA VAL A 614 23.14 14.61 -7.46
C VAL A 614 21.83 15.00 -8.14
N PHE A 615 21.20 14.06 -8.83
CA PHE A 615 19.89 14.24 -9.48
C PHE A 615 18.78 14.54 -8.48
N GLU A 616 18.73 13.80 -7.38
CA GLU A 616 17.78 14.06 -6.27
C GLU A 616 17.97 15.45 -5.70
N PHE A 617 19.22 15.87 -5.46
CA PHE A 617 19.53 17.21 -4.95
C PHE A 617 19.11 18.32 -5.93
N ILE A 618 19.37 18.16 -7.24
CA ILE A 618 18.97 19.13 -8.25
C ILE A 618 17.44 19.27 -8.28
N ARG A 619 16.72 18.14 -8.29
CA ARG A 619 15.26 18.13 -8.25
C ARG A 619 14.76 18.86 -7.00
N ASP A 620 15.25 18.47 -5.82
CA ASP A 620 14.88 19.08 -4.54
C ASP A 620 15.13 20.61 -4.53
N SER A 621 16.23 21.07 -5.16
CA SER A 621 16.56 22.49 -5.25
C SER A 621 15.56 23.34 -6.04
N SER A 622 14.79 22.70 -6.93
CA SER A 622 13.79 23.37 -7.76
C SER A 622 12.39 23.39 -7.14
N ILE A 623 12.09 22.50 -6.19
CA ILE A 623 10.74 22.30 -5.63
C ILE A 623 10.13 23.62 -5.14
N VAL A 624 10.84 24.36 -4.27
CA VAL A 624 10.32 25.61 -3.67
C VAL A 624 9.91 26.65 -4.72
N VAL A 625 10.65 26.71 -5.83
CA VAL A 625 10.39 27.69 -6.90
C VAL A 625 9.31 27.19 -7.85
N ASN A 626 9.32 25.90 -8.21
CA ASN A 626 8.31 25.30 -9.08
C ASN A 626 6.93 25.29 -8.41
N GLU A 627 6.80 24.66 -7.24
CA GLU A 627 5.55 24.56 -6.49
C GLU A 627 5.03 25.93 -6.07
N GLY A 628 5.92 26.84 -5.66
CA GLY A 628 5.56 28.20 -5.30
C GLY A 628 5.03 29.01 -6.49
N PHE A 629 5.59 28.83 -7.68
CA PHE A 629 5.10 29.48 -8.90
C PHE A 629 3.76 28.91 -9.36
N ALA A 630 3.59 27.59 -9.35
CA ALA A 630 2.32 26.95 -9.69
C ALA A 630 1.20 27.38 -8.75
N ALA A 631 1.44 27.38 -7.42
CA ALA A 631 0.50 27.88 -6.43
C ALA A 631 0.20 29.39 -6.60
N TRP A 632 1.21 30.20 -6.92
CA TRP A 632 1.02 31.63 -7.17
C TRP A 632 0.16 31.88 -8.40
N LEU A 633 0.42 31.17 -9.50
CA LEU A 633 -0.36 31.27 -10.72
C LEU A 633 -1.82 30.86 -10.46
N GLU A 634 -2.02 29.73 -9.79
CA GLU A 634 -3.34 29.25 -9.40
C GLU A 634 -4.13 30.28 -8.59
N ILE A 635 -3.63 30.68 -7.42
CA ILE A 635 -4.37 31.56 -6.51
C ILE A 635 -4.58 32.96 -7.11
N THR A 636 -3.60 33.46 -7.87
CA THR A 636 -3.67 34.80 -8.49
C THR A 636 -4.71 34.87 -9.60
N PHE A 637 -4.77 33.84 -10.46
CA PHE A 637 -5.61 33.87 -11.64
C PHE A 637 -7.01 33.28 -11.42
N LEU A 638 -7.20 32.37 -10.46
CA LEU A 638 -8.55 31.94 -10.05
C LEU A 638 -9.44 33.13 -9.66
N LYS A 639 -8.87 34.11 -8.92
CA LYS A 639 -9.59 35.34 -8.52
C LYS A 639 -9.98 36.24 -9.68
N GLN A 640 -9.35 36.05 -10.84
CA GLN A 640 -9.55 36.86 -12.03
C GLN A 640 -10.53 36.23 -13.02
N LEU A 641 -10.91 34.96 -12.86
CA LEU A 641 -11.85 34.30 -13.75
C LEU A 641 -13.23 35.01 -13.75
N THR A 642 -13.93 34.86 -14.87
CA THR A 642 -15.18 35.56 -15.17
C THR A 642 -16.28 35.14 -14.21
N ASP A 643 -16.36 33.83 -13.95
CA ASP A 643 -17.34 33.23 -13.07
C ASP A 643 -17.04 33.56 -11.58
N PRO A 644 -17.93 34.25 -10.86
CA PRO A 644 -17.76 34.57 -9.46
C PRO A 644 -17.64 33.34 -8.55
N GLU A 645 -18.25 32.21 -8.92
CA GLU A 645 -18.21 30.98 -8.13
C GLU A 645 -16.78 30.43 -8.06
N LEU A 646 -15.99 30.59 -9.12
CA LEU A 646 -14.59 30.18 -9.17
C LEU A 646 -13.67 31.01 -8.26
N ARG A 647 -14.09 32.20 -7.87
CA ARG A 647 -13.27 33.06 -7.00
C ARG A 647 -13.22 32.53 -5.56
N GLN A 648 -14.29 31.85 -5.12
CA GLN A 648 -14.38 31.31 -3.76
C GLN A 648 -13.38 30.18 -3.53
N VAL A 649 -13.09 29.38 -4.57
CA VAL A 649 -12.11 28.29 -4.46
C VAL A 649 -10.70 28.80 -4.24
N ALA A 650 -10.37 30.01 -4.69
CA ALA A 650 -9.02 30.58 -4.52
C ALA A 650 -8.63 30.72 -3.05
N ASP A 651 -9.55 31.13 -2.18
CA ASP A 651 -9.29 31.24 -0.74
C ASP A 651 -9.24 29.86 -0.08
N GLN A 652 -10.06 28.91 -0.54
CA GLN A 652 -10.02 27.53 -0.08
C GLN A 652 -8.71 26.83 -0.45
N ARG A 653 -8.22 27.04 -1.68
CA ARG A 653 -6.95 26.53 -2.20
C ARG A 653 -5.75 27.21 -1.55
N HIS A 654 -5.82 28.52 -1.31
CA HIS A 654 -4.82 29.22 -0.50
C HIS A 654 -4.71 28.60 0.89
N LYS A 655 -5.83 28.35 1.57
CA LYS A 655 -5.83 27.67 2.87
C LYS A 655 -5.17 26.28 2.77
N PHE A 656 -5.58 25.48 1.79
CA PHE A 656 -5.08 24.11 1.59
C PHE A 656 -3.57 24.07 1.29
N LEU A 657 -3.10 24.79 0.27
CA LEU A 657 -1.71 24.76 -0.20
C LEU A 657 -0.74 25.52 0.72
N ILE A 658 -1.17 26.66 1.26
CA ILE A 658 -0.25 27.61 1.93
C ILE A 658 -0.30 27.45 3.45
N LEU A 659 -1.49 27.23 4.03
CA LEU A 659 -1.69 27.23 5.49
C LEU A 659 -1.77 25.83 6.09
N GLU A 660 -2.40 24.88 5.40
CA GLU A 660 -2.68 23.52 5.91
C GLU A 660 -1.69 22.47 5.41
N ALA A 661 -1.07 22.68 4.24
CA ALA A 661 -0.02 21.80 3.73
C ALA A 661 1.15 21.75 4.73
N THR A 662 1.31 20.58 5.35
CA THR A 662 2.31 20.31 6.40
C THR A 662 3.03 19.01 6.07
N GLY A 663 4.15 18.76 6.72
CA GLY A 663 4.94 17.54 6.49
C GLY A 663 5.94 17.65 5.34
N PHE A 664 6.06 18.82 4.69
CA PHE A 664 7.16 19.09 3.78
C PHE A 664 8.51 18.99 4.50
N LEU A 665 8.58 19.22 5.83
CA LEU A 665 9.72 19.07 6.75
C LEU A 665 9.76 17.72 7.48
N GLN A 666 8.67 16.95 7.50
CA GLN A 666 8.67 15.58 8.03
C GLN A 666 9.31 14.57 7.05
N LYS A 667 9.16 14.75 5.72
CA LYS A 667 9.93 14.00 4.70
C LYS A 667 11.46 14.33 4.72
N PRO A 668 11.91 15.57 4.96
CA PRO A 668 13.29 16.05 5.06
C PRO A 668 14.17 15.53 6.16
N ILE A 669 13.63 14.81 7.16
CA ILE A 669 14.51 14.09 8.07
C ILE A 669 15.40 13.12 7.29
N TYR A 670 15.09 12.76 6.02
CA TYR A 670 15.93 11.89 5.17
C TYR A 670 16.53 12.52 3.91
N ARG A 671 16.13 13.72 3.45
CA ARG A 671 16.66 14.30 2.19
C ARG A 671 17.79 15.30 2.44
N GLU A 672 18.94 15.05 1.83
CA GLU A 672 20.19 15.76 2.08
C GLU A 672 20.13 17.26 1.70
N PHE A 673 19.39 17.61 0.65
CA PHE A 673 19.20 19.00 0.22
C PHE A 673 18.57 19.88 1.31
N PHE A 674 17.41 19.48 1.84
CA PHE A 674 16.67 20.28 2.82
C PHE A 674 17.29 20.29 4.21
N ARG A 675 18.15 19.31 4.54
CA ARG A 675 19.00 19.40 5.74
C ARG A 675 20.03 20.53 5.62
N LYS A 676 20.58 20.73 4.42
CA LYS A 676 21.60 21.73 4.12
C LYS A 676 21.01 23.13 3.87
N PHE A 677 19.87 23.18 3.20
CA PHE A 677 19.13 24.39 2.86
C PHE A 677 17.69 24.27 3.35
N PRO A 678 17.46 24.41 4.67
CA PRO A 678 16.13 24.29 5.22
C PRO A 678 15.23 25.41 4.66
N PRO A 679 14.01 25.07 4.18
CA PRO A 679 13.04 26.07 3.77
C PRO A 679 12.55 26.84 5.00
N HIS A 680 11.99 28.04 4.79
CA HIS A 680 11.43 28.83 5.90
C HIS A 680 10.14 28.25 6.46
N TYR A 681 9.45 27.42 5.68
CA TYR A 681 8.12 26.92 5.99
C TYR A 681 8.00 25.41 5.76
N ASP A 682 7.06 24.79 6.47
CA ASP A 682 6.70 23.37 6.35
C ASP A 682 5.78 23.06 5.14
N SER A 683 5.59 24.02 4.23
CA SER A 683 4.84 23.85 2.99
C SER A 683 5.79 24.06 1.80
N GLN A 684 5.77 23.13 0.84
CA GLN A 684 6.55 23.26 -0.40
C GLN A 684 6.10 24.43 -1.28
N TYR A 685 4.86 24.88 -1.10
CA TYR A 685 4.24 25.95 -1.89
C TYR A 685 4.55 27.33 -1.33
N ARG A 686 4.60 27.46 0.00
CA ARG A 686 4.46 28.74 0.69
C ARG A 686 5.60 29.72 0.43
N GLU A 687 6.85 29.27 0.51
CA GLU A 687 8.00 30.19 0.43
C GLU A 687 8.08 30.87 -0.95
N GLY A 688 8.03 30.09 -2.04
CA GLY A 688 8.04 30.63 -3.39
C GLY A 688 6.79 31.47 -3.68
N PHE A 689 5.62 31.03 -3.20
CA PHE A 689 4.36 31.76 -3.32
C PHE A 689 4.45 33.17 -2.69
N GLU A 690 4.89 33.28 -1.44
CA GLU A 690 4.94 34.55 -0.72
C GLU A 690 5.87 35.56 -1.39
N TYR A 691 7.00 35.11 -1.94
CA TYR A 691 7.91 35.96 -2.71
C TYR A 691 7.26 36.49 -3.99
N LEU A 692 6.62 35.63 -4.78
CA LEU A 692 5.98 36.02 -6.03
C LEU A 692 4.74 36.89 -5.79
N ASP A 693 3.94 36.56 -4.78
CA ASP A 693 2.77 37.34 -4.37
C ASP A 693 3.18 38.74 -3.87
N PHE A 694 4.25 38.84 -3.08
CA PHE A 694 4.83 40.12 -2.69
C PHE A 694 5.22 40.96 -3.90
N ILE A 695 5.94 40.38 -4.87
CA ILE A 695 6.38 41.10 -6.08
C ILE A 695 5.17 41.54 -6.90
N ALA A 696 4.19 40.64 -7.08
CA ALA A 696 2.98 40.92 -7.86
C ALA A 696 2.16 42.07 -7.26
N LYS A 697 1.96 42.08 -5.93
CA LYS A 697 1.19 43.10 -5.21
C LYS A 697 1.86 44.47 -5.19
N ASN A 698 3.18 44.53 -5.13
CA ASN A 698 3.92 45.79 -4.98
C ASN A 698 4.43 46.39 -6.30
N TYR A 699 4.64 45.56 -7.32
CA TYR A 699 5.31 45.98 -8.57
C TYR A 699 4.47 45.73 -9.81
N ASN A 700 3.99 44.50 -10.06
CA ASN A 700 3.01 44.06 -11.07
C ASN A 700 3.12 42.52 -11.21
N VAL A 701 2.05 41.83 -11.61
CA VAL A 701 2.06 40.40 -11.99
C VAL A 701 3.19 40.04 -12.98
N ARG A 702 3.43 40.87 -14.00
CA ARG A 702 4.54 40.68 -14.96
C ARG A 702 5.92 40.67 -14.30
N CYS A 703 6.12 41.47 -13.25
CA CYS A 703 7.39 41.50 -12.51
C CYS A 703 7.61 40.19 -11.75
N ALA A 704 6.55 39.55 -11.25
CA ALA A 704 6.67 38.24 -10.61
C ALA A 704 7.07 37.16 -11.63
N VAL A 705 6.49 37.17 -12.84
CA VAL A 705 6.90 36.28 -13.94
C VAL A 705 8.38 36.49 -14.30
N GLU A 706 8.83 37.74 -14.44
CA GLU A 706 10.24 38.01 -14.76
C GLU A 706 11.19 37.61 -13.63
N ALA A 707 10.82 37.86 -12.37
CA ALA A 707 11.61 37.43 -11.21
C ALA A 707 11.76 35.90 -11.17
N PHE A 708 10.68 35.17 -11.43
CA PHE A 708 10.71 33.71 -11.56
C PHE A 708 11.61 33.26 -12.72
N MET A 709 11.51 33.90 -13.90
CA MET A 709 12.38 33.60 -15.04
C MET A 709 13.85 33.84 -14.70
N ILE A 710 14.19 34.92 -14.01
CA ILE A 710 15.57 35.20 -13.58
C ILE A 710 16.05 34.15 -12.58
N ALA A 711 15.23 33.81 -11.59
CA ALA A 711 15.57 32.80 -10.57
C ALA A 711 15.83 31.42 -11.17
N THR A 712 15.12 31.06 -12.25
CA THR A 712 15.20 29.77 -12.94
C THR A 712 16.19 29.74 -14.12
N ARG A 713 16.92 30.83 -14.39
CA ARG A 713 18.07 30.86 -15.34
C ARG A 713 19.32 30.18 -14.76
N VAL A 714 19.16 29.04 -14.09
CA VAL A 714 20.27 28.22 -13.58
C VAL A 714 20.77 27.31 -14.70
N ASN A 715 22.07 27.32 -14.94
CA ASN A 715 22.72 26.43 -15.92
C ASN A 715 23.49 25.34 -15.18
N LEU A 716 22.95 24.13 -15.17
CA LEU A 716 23.56 22.95 -14.58
C LEU A 716 24.53 22.26 -15.53
N GLY A 717 24.68 22.76 -16.77
CA GLY A 717 25.45 22.08 -17.82
C GLY A 717 24.72 20.89 -18.42
N ILE A 718 23.42 20.78 -18.19
CA ILE A 718 22.58 19.71 -18.71
C ILE A 718 21.97 20.17 -20.03
N PRO A 719 22.05 19.37 -21.10
CA PRO A 719 21.43 19.72 -22.38
C PRO A 719 19.93 19.99 -22.22
N GLU A 720 19.41 20.95 -22.98
CA GLU A 720 17.98 21.34 -22.93
C GLU A 720 17.16 20.70 -24.06
N ASN A 721 17.79 19.89 -24.93
CA ASN A 721 17.14 19.30 -26.09
C ASN A 721 16.32 18.04 -25.75
N VAL A 722 15.12 17.97 -26.32
CA VAL A 722 14.07 16.98 -26.02
C VAL A 722 14.19 15.72 -26.88
N SER A 723 14.79 15.81 -28.08
CA SER A 723 14.87 14.71 -29.05
C SER A 723 15.92 13.66 -28.66
N ALA A 724 15.44 12.45 -28.39
CA ALA A 724 16.20 11.30 -27.94
C ALA A 724 17.23 10.80 -28.98
N VAL A 725 18.48 11.26 -28.95
CA VAL A 725 19.67 10.49 -29.38
C VAL A 725 20.91 11.04 -28.66
N GLY A 726 21.47 10.26 -27.73
CA GLY A 726 22.78 10.51 -27.10
C GLY A 726 22.79 11.59 -26.00
N PHE A 727 22.59 11.19 -24.75
CA PHE A 727 22.78 12.06 -23.58
C PHE A 727 24.22 11.94 -23.08
N GLU A 728 25.13 12.76 -23.61
CA GLU A 728 26.42 12.98 -22.95
C GLU A 728 26.28 14.13 -21.95
N PHE A 729 26.24 13.79 -20.66
CA PHE A 729 26.48 14.78 -19.63
C PHE A 729 27.93 15.25 -19.71
N ASP A 730 28.16 16.55 -19.53
CA ASP A 730 29.50 17.01 -19.19
C ASP A 730 29.83 16.49 -17.78
N LYS A 731 30.56 15.37 -17.73
CA LYS A 731 30.99 14.74 -16.48
C LYS A 731 31.73 15.71 -15.57
N ASN A 732 32.48 16.67 -16.13
CA ASN A 732 33.19 17.65 -15.34
C ASN A 732 32.21 18.57 -14.59
N ARG A 733 31.09 18.94 -15.22
CA ARG A 733 30.03 19.74 -14.59
C ARG A 733 29.28 18.99 -13.49
N LEU A 734 28.99 17.70 -13.69
CA LEU A 734 28.39 16.88 -12.64
C LEU A 734 29.35 16.66 -11.46
N GLU A 735 30.65 16.49 -11.73
CA GLU A 735 31.67 16.38 -10.69
C GLU A 735 31.90 17.72 -9.96
N GLU A 736 31.83 18.86 -10.64
CA GLU A 736 31.81 20.18 -9.99
C GLU A 736 30.60 20.34 -9.06
N PHE A 737 29.42 19.89 -9.50
CA PHE A 737 28.20 19.95 -8.70
C PHE A 737 28.27 19.00 -7.49
N LYS A 738 28.81 17.80 -7.69
CA LYS A 738 29.10 16.83 -6.64
C LYS A 738 30.14 17.35 -5.64
N ALA A 739 31.15 18.09 -6.11
CA ALA A 739 32.12 18.77 -5.24
C ALA A 739 31.47 19.90 -4.45
N PHE A 740 30.62 20.73 -5.07
CA PHE A 740 29.82 21.76 -4.38
C PHE A 740 28.92 21.14 -3.30
N PHE A 741 28.30 20.01 -3.60
CA PHE A 741 27.49 19.23 -2.69
C PHE A 741 28.29 18.76 -1.44
N GLN A 742 29.55 18.37 -1.62
CA GLN A 742 30.45 17.92 -0.56
C GLN A 742 31.09 19.03 0.30
N LYS A 743 30.95 20.32 -0.05
CA LYS A 743 31.51 21.45 0.74
C LYS A 743 30.69 21.75 2.01
N ASP A 744 31.35 22.16 3.09
CA ASP A 744 30.73 22.59 4.36
C ASP A 744 29.94 23.91 4.27
N ASP A 745 28.88 24.04 5.08
CA ASP A 745 27.85 25.10 5.00
C ASP A 745 28.38 26.54 5.01
N LYS A 746 29.42 26.84 5.79
CA LYS A 746 29.93 28.22 5.94
C LYS A 746 30.61 28.77 4.68
N SER A 747 30.95 27.91 3.72
CA SER A 747 31.65 28.30 2.48
C SER A 747 30.71 28.56 1.29
N LEU A 748 29.40 28.35 1.46
CA LEU A 748 28.46 28.22 0.34
C LEU A 748 27.67 29.49 0.00
N GLU A 749 27.73 30.56 0.80
CA GLU A 749 26.80 31.69 0.64
C GLU A 749 26.88 32.36 -0.74
N GLU A 750 28.05 32.80 -1.20
CA GLU A 750 28.18 33.44 -2.52
C GLU A 750 28.09 32.45 -3.69
N GLU A 751 28.60 31.23 -3.54
CA GLU A 751 28.62 30.24 -4.64
C GLU A 751 27.24 29.58 -4.85
N SER A 752 26.41 29.51 -3.80
CA SER A 752 25.08 28.89 -3.84
C SER A 752 24.09 29.62 -4.75
N LEU A 753 24.23 30.93 -4.93
CA LEU A 753 23.38 31.72 -5.84
C LEU A 753 23.53 31.32 -7.31
N LYS A 754 24.63 30.65 -7.68
CA LYS A 754 24.81 30.12 -9.04
C LYS A 754 23.95 28.89 -9.32
N TRP A 755 23.59 28.15 -8.28
CA TRP A 755 23.04 26.80 -8.38
C TRP A 755 21.63 26.65 -7.82
N LEU A 756 21.25 27.51 -6.86
CA LEU A 756 20.01 27.35 -6.09
C LEU A 756 18.97 28.40 -6.46
N SER A 757 17.94 28.00 -7.20
CA SER A 757 16.88 28.91 -7.68
C SER A 757 16.11 29.57 -6.54
N HIS A 758 15.80 28.85 -5.45
CA HIS A 758 15.07 29.42 -4.32
C HIS A 758 15.82 30.58 -3.65
N LYS A 759 17.14 30.47 -3.47
CA LYS A 759 17.96 31.57 -2.94
C LYS A 759 18.00 32.77 -3.86
N ARG A 760 18.04 32.55 -5.18
CA ARG A 760 18.00 33.64 -6.17
C ARG A 760 16.67 34.39 -6.10
N LEU A 761 15.54 33.68 -6.00
CA LEU A 761 14.22 34.31 -5.85
C LEU A 761 14.12 35.13 -4.55
N ARG A 762 14.64 34.60 -3.44
CA ARG A 762 14.75 35.32 -2.18
C ARG A 762 15.58 36.60 -2.33
N GLN A 763 16.77 36.50 -2.92
CA GLN A 763 17.65 37.67 -3.12
C GLN A 763 16.99 38.74 -3.99
N ILE A 764 16.31 38.36 -5.07
CA ILE A 764 15.55 39.31 -5.90
C ILE A 764 14.50 40.04 -5.04
N THR A 765 13.79 39.30 -4.20
CA THR A 765 12.78 39.84 -3.29
C THR A 765 13.38 40.78 -2.25
N ASP A 766 14.52 40.42 -1.66
CA ASP A 766 15.23 41.24 -0.67
C ASP A 766 15.74 42.56 -1.27
N ILE A 767 16.28 42.52 -2.49
CA ILE A 767 16.68 43.71 -3.24
C ILE A 767 15.46 44.60 -3.48
N LEU A 768 14.36 44.04 -4.00
CA LEU A 768 13.13 44.79 -4.22
C LEU A 768 12.54 45.37 -2.93
N ASN A 769 12.66 44.66 -1.81
CA ASN A 769 12.25 45.16 -0.50
C ASN A 769 13.09 46.36 -0.05
N LYS A 770 14.42 46.27 -0.19
CA LYS A 770 15.37 47.33 0.19
C LYS A 770 15.12 48.63 -0.57
N PHE A 771 14.78 48.54 -1.86
CA PHE A 771 14.56 49.70 -2.72
C PHE A 771 13.08 50.14 -2.82
N ARG A 772 12.20 49.57 -1.99
CA ARG A 772 10.74 49.81 -2.06
C ARG A 772 10.36 51.30 -2.00
N ALA A 773 11.01 52.08 -1.13
CA ALA A 773 10.72 53.51 -0.96
C ALA A 773 11.34 54.39 -2.05
N GLU A 774 12.43 53.96 -2.69
CA GLU A 774 13.12 54.72 -3.73
C GLU A 774 12.45 54.57 -5.11
N LEU A 775 11.73 53.46 -5.33
CA LEU A 775 11.00 53.17 -6.56
C LEU A 775 9.64 53.91 -6.71
N GLU A 776 9.28 54.79 -5.77
CA GLU A 776 7.87 55.10 -5.51
C GLU A 776 7.15 56.25 -6.27
N LEU A 777 7.77 57.11 -7.10
CA LEU A 777 7.00 58.28 -7.65
C LEU A 777 6.86 58.44 -9.17
N PRO A 778 7.86 58.20 -10.05
CA PRO A 778 7.63 58.26 -11.51
C PRO A 778 7.68 56.89 -12.22
N ILE A 779 8.41 55.93 -11.68
CA ILE A 779 8.73 54.64 -12.32
C ILE A 779 7.52 53.67 -12.30
N ARG A 780 6.67 53.78 -11.27
CA ARG A 780 5.42 52.99 -11.13
C ARG A 780 4.46 53.09 -12.32
N ARG A 781 4.52 54.16 -13.13
CA ARG A 781 3.63 54.36 -14.29
C ARG A 781 4.31 54.20 -15.66
N GLN A 782 5.64 54.29 -15.75
CA GLN A 782 6.32 54.47 -17.05
C GLN A 782 7.08 53.23 -17.57
N TYR A 783 7.43 52.27 -16.71
CA TYR A 783 8.17 51.06 -17.13
C TYR A 783 7.29 49.81 -17.30
N CYS A 784 5.97 50.00 -17.29
CA CYS A 784 4.98 48.96 -17.50
C CYS A 784 4.39 49.05 -18.93
N LEU A 785 5.16 48.63 -19.96
CA LEU A 785 4.77 48.07 -21.29
C LEU A 785 5.90 48.26 -22.34
N PRO A 786 5.93 47.43 -23.41
CA PRO A 786 6.42 46.05 -23.51
C PRO A 786 7.93 45.98 -23.85
N THR A 787 8.52 44.78 -23.77
CA THR A 787 9.92 44.44 -24.07
C THR A 787 10.97 45.16 -23.20
N ILE A 788 11.51 44.43 -22.21
CA ILE A 788 12.88 44.65 -21.76
C ILE A 788 13.77 44.23 -22.92
N ASP A 789 14.01 45.17 -23.83
CA ASP A 789 15.00 45.05 -24.90
C ASP A 789 16.39 44.84 -24.25
N GLU A 790 17.26 44.10 -24.93
CA GLU A 790 18.54 43.58 -24.41
C GLU A 790 19.53 44.65 -23.91
N ASN A 791 19.19 45.93 -24.08
CA ASN A 791 19.95 47.11 -23.75
C ASN A 791 19.55 47.83 -22.44
N THR A 792 18.77 47.22 -21.54
CA THR A 792 18.56 47.81 -20.21
C THR A 792 19.75 47.52 -19.29
N GLU A 793 20.89 48.13 -19.61
CA GLU A 793 22.08 48.27 -18.76
C GLU A 793 21.71 48.68 -17.33
N GLN A 794 20.62 49.41 -17.09
CA GLN A 794 20.23 49.87 -15.75
C GLN A 794 19.70 48.77 -14.80
N LEU A 795 19.01 47.73 -15.30
CA LEU A 795 18.58 46.61 -14.44
C LEU A 795 19.69 45.56 -14.28
N LYS A 796 20.52 45.37 -15.31
CA LYS A 796 21.76 44.60 -15.22
C LYS A 796 22.74 45.27 -14.25
N VAL A 797 22.88 46.60 -14.23
CA VAL A 797 23.74 47.35 -13.31
C VAL A 797 23.27 47.21 -11.86
N LEU A 798 21.96 47.20 -11.57
CA LEU A 798 21.44 47.01 -10.22
C LEU A 798 21.55 45.56 -9.71
N ILE A 799 21.38 44.55 -10.57
CA ILE A 799 21.49 43.13 -10.16
C ILE A 799 22.94 42.60 -10.24
N THR A 800 23.79 43.18 -11.09
CA THR A 800 25.18 42.71 -11.31
C THR A 800 26.20 43.46 -10.45
N ASN A 801 25.96 44.72 -10.06
CA ASN A 801 26.92 45.48 -9.24
C ASN A 801 26.78 45.27 -7.72
N ASP A 802 25.66 44.72 -7.22
CA ASP A 802 25.54 44.41 -5.78
C ASP A 802 26.05 42.98 -5.43
N LEU A 803 26.42 42.19 -6.45
CA LEU A 803 27.08 40.88 -6.31
C LEU A 803 28.63 40.95 -6.40
N LYS A 804 29.20 42.16 -6.54
CA LYS A 804 30.64 42.38 -6.44
C LYS A 804 30.90 43.55 -5.49
N GLY A 805 31.39 43.23 -4.29
CA GLY A 805 31.60 44.21 -3.25
C GLY A 805 32.50 45.40 -3.61
N ARG A 806 32.23 46.50 -2.89
CA ARG A 806 33.12 47.60 -2.45
C ARG A 806 33.84 48.47 -3.50
N ARG A 807 33.71 49.79 -3.22
CA ARG A 807 34.42 50.97 -3.76
C ARG A 807 33.92 51.37 -5.16
N ILE A 808 33.52 52.61 -5.40
CA ILE A 808 34.39 53.80 -5.40
C ILE A 808 33.61 55.07 -5.02
N LEU A 809 34.27 55.91 -4.24
CA LEU A 809 33.98 57.32 -3.94
C LEU A 809 34.07 58.20 -5.20
N ARG A 810 32.97 58.89 -5.54
CA ARG A 810 32.85 60.37 -5.70
C ARG A 810 31.63 60.70 -6.55
#